data_AF-A0A7T0JPG4-F1
#
_entry.id   AF-A0A7T0JPG4-F1
#
_cell.length_a   1.000
_cell.length_b   1.000
_cell.length_c   1.000
_cell.angle_alpha   90.00
_cell.angle_beta   90.00
_cell.angle_gamma   90.00
#
_symmetry.space_group_name_H-M   'P 1'
#
loop_
_entity.id
_entity.type
_entity.pdbx_description
1 polymer ?
#
loop_
_entity_poly.entity_id
_entity_poly.type
_entity_poly.pdbx_seq_one_letter_code
_entity_poly.pdbx_strand_id
1 'polypeptide(L)'
;MLGKKVLNNVYWHYSLTVCQDSEVQQTVKAAEVLAHLKPSLDYNVIKYDGKSEMLSLLWYPNFFEEPFPALETSFRIDLTTQRVEKRSYQTSLNPPILHRKELLLSGDAPNYQQFTQLTETAEQLGLFDDTIRIGFKQAWNALIRDKGFQIIDYQFVPIGNDESSDSLTFEFLESTSISRHLTALSRSNLSAPMQCLARHGFLDGSLTVFDYGCGKGDDIRNLSANDLTVSGWDPHYAPDQPKQAADIVNLGFVINVIENYHERLEALLGAYNLANQVLVVSAMLFNQNALKGQAFNDGVVTQRNTFQKYYTQSELKEFLTETLETDAIPVAPGIFFVFKNPDAEQRFLLGRQRSQRNVLRLSHRPISPAEPKLSRNEKKYLAYKHLIDPLWQKILELGRLPDKSEIDSLIELTEAFGSISKAIRFTLDNNEAAVFEQARQSKIEDLITYFALQAFSKRKPYKQLEAGLQKDIKAFFGDYQNAIETARSILFKISHAELIAEACQHATEQGLGFLDEGEALHLHTRMVQELPALLRIYIGCATLLYGDIEQTDLIKIHIQSGKLSLMRYDDFENQAIPRLLERVKINLREQTFDLYEYGDAFEPTNLYLKSRYINEEFPHFAEQLNFDEQLQALNLFDLSGYGPKPEEFRQTLARARWEIDGFDLIRSRSIPELDEQCGSNLTYRQLIECGETQQATGISNLPKQAHSYNALYDLAVNIIDPVIDYFGMIRLTYGFCSHELSKHIKKRVAPKLDQHAAHEVNTQKNHICPRLGAAVDFIVDDENMREVADWISENTPYDRLYFYGDNRPIHVSFGPEQKREYVDLVITDSGRQVPRKRQVPRKRQVAKNV
;
A
#
# COMPACT_ATOMS: atom_id res chain seq x y z
N MET A 1 8.28 10.25 -30.87
CA MET A 1 7.15 9.60 -30.16
C MET A 1 5.98 10.54 -29.92
N LEU A 2 4.82 10.16 -30.47
CA LEU A 2 3.52 10.81 -30.30
C LEU A 2 2.75 10.16 -29.14
N GLY A 3 1.96 10.92 -28.39
CA GLY A 3 1.14 10.43 -27.28
C GLY A 3 1.38 11.17 -25.96
N LYS A 4 0.66 10.75 -24.91
CA LYS A 4 0.74 11.32 -23.55
C LYS A 4 2.05 10.91 -22.89
N LYS A 5 2.81 11.87 -22.38
CA LYS A 5 4.06 11.61 -21.65
C LYS A 5 3.83 11.67 -20.14
N VAL A 6 4.29 10.66 -19.41
CA VAL A 6 4.24 10.59 -17.95
C VAL A 6 5.57 10.00 -17.46
N LEU A 7 6.37 10.78 -16.74
CA LEU A 7 7.74 10.42 -16.34
C LEU A 7 8.56 9.94 -17.56
N ASN A 8 9.09 8.71 -17.51
CA ASN A 8 9.85 8.10 -18.61
C ASN A 8 8.96 7.41 -19.67
N ASN A 9 7.64 7.35 -19.46
CA ASN A 9 6.73 6.57 -20.28
C ASN A 9 5.96 7.44 -21.29
N VAL A 10 5.69 6.88 -22.46
CA VAL A 10 4.79 7.46 -23.47
C VAL A 10 3.61 6.52 -23.69
N TYR A 11 2.40 7.08 -23.65
CA TYR A 11 1.15 6.36 -23.81
C TYR A 11 0.42 6.77 -25.08
N TRP A 12 -0.03 5.82 -25.88
CA TRP A 12 -0.85 6.09 -27.07
C TRP A 12 -1.85 4.98 -27.34
N HIS A 13 -2.94 5.31 -28.03
CA HIS A 13 -3.89 4.33 -28.55
C HIS A 13 -3.30 3.60 -29.75
N TYR A 14 -3.56 2.30 -29.92
CA TYR A 14 -2.92 1.46 -30.95
C TYR A 14 -3.05 2.02 -32.39
N SER A 15 -4.09 2.80 -32.66
CA SER A 15 -4.27 3.47 -33.95
C SER A 15 -3.14 4.46 -34.29
N LEU A 16 -2.42 4.99 -33.30
CA LEU A 16 -1.28 5.88 -33.50
C LEU A 16 0.04 5.14 -33.73
N THR A 17 0.10 3.81 -33.56
CA THR A 17 1.35 3.05 -33.70
C THR A 17 1.98 3.22 -35.08
N VAL A 18 1.18 3.28 -36.15
CA VAL A 18 1.65 3.49 -37.53
C VAL A 18 2.31 4.86 -37.76
N CYS A 19 2.06 5.83 -36.87
CA CYS A 19 2.63 7.17 -36.91
C CYS A 19 3.89 7.29 -36.03
N GLN A 20 4.27 6.26 -35.28
CA GLN A 20 5.50 6.24 -34.48
C GLN A 20 6.72 5.97 -35.37
N ASP A 21 7.91 6.19 -34.82
CA ASP A 21 9.18 5.86 -35.49
C ASP A 21 9.28 4.35 -35.78
N SER A 22 9.96 3.97 -36.87
CA SER A 22 9.98 2.57 -37.35
C SER A 22 10.53 1.56 -36.33
N GLU A 23 11.47 2.01 -35.50
CA GLU A 23 12.04 1.21 -34.40
C GLU A 23 10.97 0.89 -33.34
N VAL A 24 10.22 1.89 -32.89
CA VAL A 24 9.11 1.72 -31.93
C VAL A 24 8.05 0.77 -32.48
N GLN A 25 7.73 0.87 -33.78
CA GLN A 25 6.78 -0.04 -34.42
C GLN A 25 7.27 -1.50 -34.39
N GLN A 26 8.56 -1.73 -34.63
CA GLN A 26 9.16 -3.07 -34.57
C GLN A 26 9.15 -3.60 -33.13
N THR A 27 9.48 -2.78 -32.13
CA THR A 27 9.43 -3.16 -30.72
C THR A 27 8.02 -3.58 -30.29
N VAL A 28 6.99 -2.78 -30.63
CA VAL A 28 5.59 -3.13 -30.35
C VAL A 28 5.23 -4.44 -31.05
N LYS A 29 5.66 -4.63 -32.30
CA LYS A 29 5.36 -5.87 -33.03
C LYS A 29 6.01 -7.10 -32.42
N ALA A 30 7.25 -6.98 -31.93
CA ALA A 30 7.93 -8.05 -31.21
C ALA A 30 7.17 -8.42 -29.93
N ALA A 31 6.70 -7.43 -29.18
CA ALA A 31 5.90 -7.67 -27.97
C ALA A 31 4.54 -8.33 -28.26
N GLU A 32 3.84 -7.94 -29.34
CA GLU A 32 2.62 -8.62 -29.79
C GLU A 32 2.85 -10.10 -30.09
N VAL A 33 3.96 -10.41 -30.77
CA VAL A 33 4.32 -11.80 -31.13
C VAL A 33 4.65 -12.61 -29.89
N LEU A 34 5.47 -12.05 -28.99
CA LEU A 34 5.89 -12.71 -27.76
C LEU A 34 4.71 -12.99 -26.82
N ALA A 35 3.80 -12.03 -26.67
CA ALA A 35 2.63 -12.16 -25.80
C ALA A 35 1.44 -12.86 -26.47
N HIS A 36 1.52 -13.15 -27.77
CA HIS A 36 0.42 -13.68 -28.58
C HIS A 36 -0.84 -12.80 -28.58
N LEU A 37 -0.67 -11.48 -28.59
CA LEU A 37 -1.77 -10.49 -28.49
C LEU A 37 -2.00 -9.78 -29.83
N LYS A 38 -3.25 -9.35 -30.05
CA LYS A 38 -3.67 -8.59 -31.23
C LYS A 38 -4.21 -7.21 -30.82
N PRO A 39 -3.83 -6.15 -31.55
CA PRO A 39 -4.41 -4.83 -31.34
C PRO A 39 -5.92 -4.85 -31.61
N SER A 40 -6.67 -4.00 -30.91
CA SER A 40 -8.12 -3.86 -30.95
C SER A 40 -8.96 -5.05 -30.44
N LEU A 41 -8.36 -6.23 -30.26
CA LEU A 41 -8.99 -7.38 -29.61
C LEU A 41 -8.52 -7.53 -28.17
N ASP A 42 -7.21 -7.55 -27.96
CA ASP A 42 -6.61 -7.91 -26.66
C ASP A 42 -6.03 -6.70 -25.92
N TYR A 43 -5.74 -5.61 -26.65
CA TYR A 43 -5.28 -4.35 -26.09
C TYR A 43 -5.67 -3.17 -26.99
N ASN A 44 -5.79 -1.97 -26.41
CA ASN A 44 -6.06 -0.75 -27.18
C ASN A 44 -5.14 0.44 -26.81
N VAL A 45 -4.39 0.36 -25.71
CA VAL A 45 -3.41 1.37 -25.32
C VAL A 45 -2.04 0.73 -25.13
N ILE A 46 -0.98 1.41 -25.58
CA ILE A 46 0.41 1.05 -25.35
C ILE A 46 0.99 2.02 -24.33
N LYS A 47 1.69 1.50 -23.30
CA LYS A 47 2.61 2.23 -22.43
C LYS A 47 4.03 1.81 -22.82
N TYR A 48 4.82 2.72 -23.36
CA TYR A 48 6.18 2.45 -23.80
C TYR A 48 7.19 3.16 -22.91
N ASP A 49 8.16 2.42 -22.38
CA ASP A 49 9.27 3.00 -21.64
C ASP A 49 10.32 3.53 -22.64
N GLY A 50 10.63 4.84 -22.55
CA GLY A 50 11.61 5.46 -23.42
C GLY A 50 13.07 5.12 -23.08
N LYS A 51 13.34 4.40 -21.99
CA LYS A 51 14.69 4.09 -21.48
C LYS A 51 15.03 2.60 -21.43
N SER A 52 14.03 1.72 -21.40
CA SER A 52 14.22 0.27 -21.33
C SER A 52 13.51 -0.42 -22.50
N GLU A 53 13.86 -1.69 -22.76
CA GLU A 53 13.13 -2.52 -23.73
C GLU A 53 11.82 -3.11 -23.17
N MET A 54 11.28 -2.49 -22.12
CA MET A 54 9.98 -2.85 -21.55
C MET A 54 8.85 -2.01 -22.14
N LEU A 55 7.71 -2.66 -22.37
CA LEU A 55 6.47 -1.97 -22.69
C LEU A 55 5.28 -2.69 -22.06
N SER A 56 4.15 -1.99 -21.95
CA SER A 56 2.90 -2.58 -21.49
C SER A 56 1.79 -2.40 -22.51
N LEU A 57 1.03 -3.45 -22.73
CA LEU A 57 -0.17 -3.47 -23.57
C LEU A 57 -1.40 -3.49 -22.65
N LEU A 58 -2.25 -2.49 -22.77
CA LEU A 58 -3.34 -2.20 -21.84
C LEU A 58 -4.69 -2.31 -22.54
N TRP A 59 -5.63 -2.98 -21.89
CA TRP A 59 -7.00 -3.14 -22.36
C TRP A 59 -7.98 -2.32 -21.51
N TYR A 60 -8.52 -1.28 -22.13
CA TYR A 60 -9.61 -0.47 -21.59
C TYR A 60 -10.91 -0.82 -22.34
N PRO A 61 -11.79 -1.68 -21.83
CA PRO A 61 -13.07 -1.95 -22.47
C PRO A 61 -13.86 -0.65 -22.63
N ASN A 62 -14.71 -0.57 -23.66
CA ASN A 62 -15.56 0.60 -23.91
C ASN A 62 -14.78 1.94 -24.00
N PHE A 63 -13.55 1.91 -24.51
CA PHE A 63 -12.64 3.07 -24.55
C PHE A 63 -13.27 4.32 -25.16
N PHE A 64 -14.14 4.17 -26.17
CA PHE A 64 -14.79 5.29 -26.85
C PHE A 64 -16.12 5.68 -26.20
N GLU A 65 -16.76 4.77 -25.47
CA GLU A 65 -18.10 4.88 -24.93
C GLU A 65 -18.13 5.38 -23.48
N GLU A 66 -17.11 5.08 -22.66
CA GLU A 66 -17.02 5.54 -21.27
C GLU A 66 -16.17 6.82 -21.14
N PRO A 67 -16.57 7.81 -20.32
CA PRO A 67 -15.81 9.06 -20.14
C PRO A 67 -14.41 8.80 -19.56
N PHE A 68 -14.34 7.97 -18.52
CA PHE A 68 -13.12 7.59 -17.81
C PHE A 68 -13.03 6.07 -17.70
N PRO A 69 -12.64 5.36 -18.78
CA PRO A 69 -12.69 3.91 -18.81
C PRO A 69 -11.70 3.31 -17.79
N ALA A 70 -12.13 2.26 -17.10
CA ALA A 70 -11.28 1.50 -16.19
C ALA A 70 -10.38 0.52 -16.97
N LEU A 71 -9.15 0.35 -16.51
CA LEU A 71 -8.25 -0.67 -17.02
C LEU A 71 -8.78 -2.04 -16.60
N GLU A 72 -8.96 -2.95 -17.55
CA GLU A 72 -9.44 -4.30 -17.26
C GLU A 72 -8.28 -5.31 -17.23
N THR A 73 -7.33 -5.21 -18.16
CA THR A 73 -6.16 -6.10 -18.22
C THR A 73 -4.93 -5.33 -18.67
N SER A 74 -3.79 -5.64 -18.06
CA SER A 74 -2.48 -5.15 -18.50
C SER A 74 -1.52 -6.31 -18.70
N PHE A 75 -0.76 -6.25 -19.79
CA PHE A 75 0.36 -7.13 -20.07
C PHE A 75 1.63 -6.31 -20.02
N ARG A 76 2.53 -6.61 -19.08
CA ARG A 76 3.88 -6.04 -19.05
C ARG A 76 4.81 -7.00 -19.76
N ILE A 77 5.48 -6.52 -20.79
CA ILE A 77 6.39 -7.31 -21.62
C ILE A 77 7.80 -6.75 -21.46
N ASP A 78 8.70 -7.64 -21.09
CA ASP A 78 10.14 -7.39 -21.10
C ASP A 78 10.74 -8.20 -22.26
N LEU A 79 11.21 -7.49 -23.29
CA LEU A 79 11.76 -8.11 -24.50
C LEU A 79 13.18 -8.64 -24.27
N THR A 80 13.91 -8.08 -23.30
CA THR A 80 15.28 -8.52 -22.97
C THR A 80 15.24 -9.88 -22.27
N THR A 81 14.33 -10.05 -21.29
CA THR A 81 14.14 -11.33 -20.58
C THR A 81 13.14 -12.27 -21.27
N GLN A 82 12.50 -11.83 -22.37
CA GLN A 82 11.40 -12.51 -23.05
C GLN A 82 10.23 -12.88 -22.11
N ARG A 83 9.97 -12.03 -21.13
CA ARG A 83 8.96 -12.26 -20.09
C ARG A 83 7.66 -11.51 -20.39
N VAL A 84 6.54 -12.17 -20.12
CA VAL A 84 5.20 -11.58 -20.21
C VAL A 84 4.50 -11.77 -18.87
N GLU A 85 4.22 -10.66 -18.20
CA GLU A 85 3.47 -10.62 -16.95
C GLU A 85 2.06 -10.09 -17.24
N LYS A 86 1.05 -10.88 -16.90
CA LYS A 86 -0.35 -10.48 -17.01
C LYS A 86 -0.87 -10.00 -15.66
N ARG A 87 -1.68 -8.95 -15.67
CA ARG A 87 -2.46 -8.48 -14.52
C ARG A 87 -3.89 -8.18 -14.96
N SER A 88 -4.85 -8.80 -14.28
CA SER A 88 -6.29 -8.60 -14.45
C SER A 88 -6.82 -7.71 -13.33
N TYR A 89 -7.66 -6.76 -13.68
CA TYR A 89 -8.39 -5.88 -12.78
C TYR A 89 -9.90 -6.13 -12.83
N GLN A 90 -10.37 -7.15 -13.55
CA GLN A 90 -11.79 -7.51 -13.67
C GLN A 90 -12.46 -7.70 -12.30
N THR A 91 -11.69 -8.14 -11.31
CA THR A 91 -12.17 -8.41 -9.97
C THR A 91 -11.91 -7.29 -8.97
N SER A 92 -11.14 -6.27 -9.38
CA SER A 92 -10.74 -5.12 -8.55
C SER A 92 -11.91 -4.19 -8.29
N LEU A 93 -12.04 -3.74 -7.04
CA LEU A 93 -12.99 -2.70 -6.66
C LEU A 93 -12.44 -1.29 -6.94
N ASN A 94 -11.14 -1.15 -7.10
CA ASN A 94 -10.46 0.13 -7.30
C ASN A 94 -9.52 0.13 -8.52
N PRO A 95 -9.96 -0.31 -9.72
CA PRO A 95 -9.08 -0.44 -10.87
C PRO A 95 -8.50 0.92 -11.31
N PRO A 96 -7.32 0.93 -11.97
CA PRO A 96 -6.78 2.15 -12.58
C PRO A 96 -7.75 2.72 -13.62
N ILE A 97 -7.83 4.04 -13.72
CA ILE A 97 -8.72 4.72 -14.67
C ILE A 97 -7.96 5.63 -15.64
N LEU A 98 -8.47 5.72 -16.86
CA LEU A 98 -7.90 6.59 -17.89
C LEU A 98 -8.61 7.94 -17.91
N HIS A 99 -7.85 8.99 -17.57
CA HIS A 99 -8.37 10.35 -17.48
C HIS A 99 -8.42 11.11 -18.81
N ARG A 100 -7.26 11.22 -19.48
CA ARG A 100 -7.04 12.13 -20.62
C ARG A 100 -6.92 11.37 -21.93
N LYS A 101 -8.04 10.86 -22.45
CA LYS A 101 -8.09 10.05 -23.67
C LYS A 101 -7.67 10.84 -24.91
N GLU A 102 -7.94 12.14 -24.94
CA GLU A 102 -7.61 13.04 -26.03
C GLU A 102 -6.09 13.08 -26.29
N LEU A 103 -5.26 12.89 -25.26
CA LEU A 103 -3.81 12.87 -25.40
C LEU A 103 -3.26 11.56 -26.00
N LEU A 104 -4.10 10.52 -26.11
CA LEU A 104 -3.73 9.21 -26.65
C LEU A 104 -4.16 9.02 -28.12
N LEU A 105 -4.91 9.97 -28.68
CA LEU A 105 -5.55 9.88 -29.99
C LEU A 105 -5.01 10.93 -30.97
N SER A 106 -5.24 10.72 -32.27
CA SER A 106 -5.03 11.76 -33.28
C SER A 106 -6.11 12.84 -33.16
N GLY A 107 -5.81 14.08 -33.56
CA GLY A 107 -6.80 15.16 -33.63
C GLY A 107 -7.98 14.88 -34.57
N ASP A 108 -7.81 13.93 -35.50
CA ASP A 108 -8.85 13.48 -36.43
C ASP A 108 -9.70 12.31 -35.88
N ALA A 109 -9.48 11.87 -34.63
CA ALA A 109 -10.18 10.72 -34.07
C ALA A 109 -11.67 11.03 -33.77
N PRO A 110 -12.57 10.03 -33.88
CA PRO A 110 -13.96 10.18 -33.45
C PRO A 110 -14.06 10.60 -31.99
N ASN A 111 -15.00 11.51 -31.68
CA ASN A 111 -15.26 12.04 -30.34
C ASN A 111 -14.08 12.79 -29.68
N TYR A 112 -13.01 13.11 -30.41
CA TYR A 112 -11.86 13.85 -29.88
C TYR A 112 -12.28 15.16 -29.19
N GLN A 113 -13.12 15.97 -29.85
CA GLN A 113 -13.61 17.23 -29.29
C GLN A 113 -14.41 17.04 -27.99
N GLN A 114 -15.22 15.98 -27.90
CA GLN A 114 -16.01 15.69 -26.70
C GLN A 114 -15.09 15.31 -25.52
N PHE A 115 -14.05 14.52 -25.77
CA PHE A 115 -13.06 14.17 -24.74
C PHE A 115 -12.27 15.39 -24.28
N THR A 116 -11.86 16.27 -25.20
CA THR A 116 -11.18 17.53 -24.86
C THR A 116 -12.05 18.41 -23.96
N GLN A 117 -13.33 18.61 -24.30
CA GLN A 117 -14.26 19.41 -23.50
C GLN A 117 -14.50 18.83 -22.09
N LEU A 118 -14.64 17.50 -21.99
CA LEU A 118 -14.78 16.81 -20.70
C LEU A 118 -13.54 17.07 -19.82
N THR A 119 -12.35 16.92 -20.40
CA THR A 119 -11.09 17.14 -19.68
C THR A 119 -10.92 18.60 -19.27
N GLU A 120 -11.22 19.56 -20.15
CA GLU A 120 -11.18 21.01 -19.82
C GLU A 120 -12.13 21.34 -18.67
N THR A 121 -13.32 20.73 -18.64
CA THR A 121 -14.29 20.91 -17.53
C THR A 121 -13.74 20.33 -16.23
N ALA A 122 -13.16 19.13 -16.27
CA ALA A 122 -12.55 18.50 -15.10
C ALA A 122 -11.35 19.30 -14.56
N GLU A 123 -10.54 19.90 -15.45
CA GLU A 123 -9.46 20.84 -15.07
C GLU A 123 -10.02 22.09 -14.37
N GLN A 124 -11.10 22.69 -14.88
CA GLN A 124 -11.75 23.85 -14.27
C GLN A 124 -12.35 23.56 -12.89
N LEU A 125 -12.78 22.32 -12.65
CA LEU A 125 -13.30 21.86 -11.35
C LEU A 125 -12.19 21.47 -10.36
N GLY A 126 -10.91 21.56 -10.75
CA GLY A 126 -9.76 21.18 -9.91
C GLY A 126 -9.66 19.67 -9.67
N LEU A 127 -10.21 18.84 -10.56
CA LEU A 127 -10.16 17.38 -10.41
C LEU A 127 -8.77 16.79 -10.71
N PHE A 128 -7.89 17.55 -11.35
CA PHE A 128 -6.52 17.13 -11.68
C PHE A 128 -5.45 17.75 -10.77
N ASP A 129 -5.84 18.38 -9.66
CA ASP A 129 -4.89 19.02 -8.74
C ASP A 129 -3.98 17.99 -8.04
N ASP A 130 -4.53 16.84 -7.66
CA ASP A 130 -3.78 15.70 -7.09
C ASP A 130 -3.75 14.54 -8.09
N THR A 131 -2.79 14.57 -9.01
CA THR A 131 -2.68 13.56 -10.07
C THR A 131 -2.28 12.16 -9.57
N ILE A 132 -1.79 12.04 -8.33
CA ILE A 132 -1.31 10.77 -7.76
C ILE A 132 -2.52 9.96 -7.29
N ARG A 133 -3.36 10.55 -6.43
CA ARG A 133 -4.48 9.83 -5.81
C ARG A 133 -5.59 9.49 -6.79
N ILE A 134 -5.82 10.32 -7.80
CA ILE A 134 -6.92 10.14 -8.75
C ILE A 134 -6.74 8.98 -9.72
N GLY A 135 -5.55 8.36 -9.77
CA GLY A 135 -5.24 7.25 -10.68
C GLY A 135 -6.20 6.07 -10.65
N PHE A 136 -6.98 5.92 -9.57
CA PHE A 136 -7.82 4.77 -9.28
C PHE A 136 -9.31 5.13 -9.11
N LYS A 137 -10.20 4.23 -9.52
CA LYS A 137 -11.64 4.47 -9.67
C LYS A 137 -12.35 4.99 -8.42
N GLN A 138 -12.11 4.39 -7.24
CA GLN A 138 -12.75 4.80 -6.00
C GLN A 138 -12.28 6.18 -5.56
N ALA A 139 -10.97 6.42 -5.62
CA ALA A 139 -10.40 7.73 -5.29
C ALA A 139 -10.93 8.83 -6.21
N TRP A 140 -11.05 8.54 -7.52
CA TRP A 140 -11.65 9.44 -8.50
C TRP A 140 -13.13 9.73 -8.20
N ASN A 141 -13.93 8.70 -7.94
CA ASN A 141 -15.35 8.86 -7.61
C ASN A 141 -15.54 9.61 -6.28
N ALA A 142 -14.68 9.36 -5.29
CA ALA A 142 -14.69 10.06 -4.01
C ALA A 142 -14.35 11.54 -4.20
N LEU A 143 -13.31 11.87 -4.99
CA LEU A 143 -12.94 13.25 -5.28
C LEU A 143 -14.06 14.01 -6.01
N ILE A 144 -14.68 13.39 -7.02
CA ILE A 144 -15.81 13.99 -7.73
C ILE A 144 -16.96 14.28 -6.77
N ARG A 145 -17.27 13.34 -5.88
CA ARG A 145 -18.31 13.49 -4.85
C ARG A 145 -17.97 14.56 -3.82
N ASP A 146 -16.73 14.63 -3.35
CA ASP A 146 -16.24 15.61 -2.37
C ASP A 146 -16.29 17.04 -2.94
N LYS A 147 -16.04 17.18 -4.24
CA LYS A 147 -16.29 18.43 -4.97
C LYS A 147 -17.78 18.74 -5.19
N GLY A 148 -18.67 17.86 -4.77
CA GLY A 148 -20.12 18.03 -4.85
C GLY A 148 -20.72 17.68 -6.20
N PHE A 149 -20.06 16.84 -7.02
CA PHE A 149 -20.51 16.48 -8.36
C PHE A 149 -20.67 14.95 -8.54
N GLN A 150 -21.37 14.56 -9.59
CA GLN A 150 -21.46 13.20 -10.17
C GLN A 150 -21.37 13.31 -11.69
N ILE A 151 -20.99 12.24 -12.40
CA ILE A 151 -20.91 12.26 -13.87
C ILE A 151 -22.14 11.57 -14.47
N ILE A 152 -22.87 12.26 -15.34
CA ILE A 152 -23.96 11.71 -16.15
C ILE A 152 -23.74 12.15 -17.60
N ASP A 153 -23.72 11.21 -18.55
CA ASP A 153 -23.59 11.46 -19.99
C ASP A 153 -22.45 12.44 -20.38
N TYR A 154 -21.24 12.21 -19.85
CA TYR A 154 -20.06 13.06 -20.08
C TYR A 154 -20.18 14.49 -19.48
N GLN A 155 -21.08 14.71 -18.52
CA GLN A 155 -21.27 16.00 -17.86
C GLN A 155 -21.20 15.85 -16.33
N PHE A 156 -20.54 16.81 -15.67
CA PHE A 156 -20.52 16.91 -14.20
C PHE A 156 -21.80 17.60 -13.69
N VAL A 157 -22.56 16.91 -12.85
CA VAL A 157 -23.86 17.34 -12.29
C VAL A 157 -23.74 17.43 -10.76
N PRO A 158 -24.23 18.49 -10.09
CA PRO A 158 -24.14 18.62 -8.63
C PRO A 158 -24.91 17.53 -7.86
N ILE A 159 -24.37 17.11 -6.70
CA ILE A 159 -25.03 16.23 -5.72
C ILE A 159 -25.66 17.10 -4.63
N GLY A 160 -26.95 16.91 -4.32
CA GLY A 160 -27.65 17.64 -3.25
C GLY A 160 -27.22 17.16 -1.85
N ASN A 161 -26.97 18.12 -0.96
CA ASN A 161 -26.38 17.94 0.39
C ASN A 161 -27.19 17.01 1.32
N ASP A 162 -26.48 16.13 2.04
CA ASP A 162 -26.92 15.54 3.30
C ASP A 162 -25.77 15.69 4.32
N GLU A 163 -26.03 16.39 5.43
CA GLU A 163 -25.04 16.83 6.43
C GLU A 163 -25.10 15.94 7.69
N SER A 164 -23.95 15.48 8.18
CA SER A 164 -23.65 15.44 9.64
C SER A 164 -22.22 14.97 9.91
N SER A 165 -21.43 15.83 10.56
CA SER A 165 -20.16 15.46 11.21
C SER A 165 -20.13 16.08 12.59
N ASP A 166 -20.01 15.27 13.64
CA ASP A 166 -19.82 15.75 15.02
C ASP A 166 -18.43 15.37 15.54
N SER A 167 -17.79 16.33 16.21
CA SER A 167 -16.46 16.26 16.81
C SER A 167 -16.58 16.59 18.30
N LEU A 168 -16.03 15.79 19.22
CA LEU A 168 -15.87 16.20 20.63
C LEU A 168 -14.57 15.66 21.28
N THR A 169 -13.89 16.56 21.98
CA THR A 169 -12.64 16.41 22.78
C THR A 169 -12.92 16.25 24.28
N PHE A 170 -12.01 15.62 25.05
CA PHE A 170 -12.08 15.50 26.53
C PHE A 170 -10.71 15.71 27.22
N GLU A 171 -10.71 16.28 28.44
CA GLU A 171 -9.54 16.57 29.31
C GLU A 171 -9.56 15.77 30.65
N PHE A 172 -8.37 15.69 31.30
CA PHE A 172 -7.89 14.78 32.36
C PHE A 172 -7.80 15.39 33.79
N LEU A 173 -7.62 14.53 34.83
CA LEU A 173 -6.62 14.57 35.97
C LEU A 173 -7.04 13.64 37.16
N GLU A 174 -6.31 12.56 37.52
CA GLU A 174 -5.24 12.36 38.58
C GLU A 174 -5.71 12.44 40.06
N SER A 175 -5.33 11.63 41.08
CA SER A 175 -4.09 10.88 41.46
C SER A 175 -4.35 9.88 42.67
N THR A 176 -3.85 8.62 42.65
CA THR A 176 -2.77 7.88 43.41
C THR A 176 -2.91 7.41 44.90
N SER A 177 -2.77 6.08 45.14
CA SER A 177 -1.71 5.41 45.95
C SER A 177 -1.76 3.86 45.78
N ILE A 178 -0.63 3.14 45.95
CA ILE A 178 -0.33 1.83 45.32
C ILE A 178 -1.20 0.65 45.81
N SER A 179 -1.88 -0.03 44.88
CA SER A 179 -2.59 -1.31 45.11
C SER A 179 -2.73 -2.15 43.82
N ARG A 180 -3.20 -3.40 43.93
CA ARG A 180 -3.37 -4.40 42.85
C ARG A 180 -4.01 -3.85 41.56
N HIS A 181 -4.77 -2.77 41.71
CA HIS A 181 -5.51 -2.01 40.71
C HIS A 181 -4.64 -1.25 39.67
N LEU A 182 -3.30 -1.23 39.78
CA LEU A 182 -2.39 -0.45 38.92
C LEU A 182 -1.96 -1.11 37.60
N THR A 183 -2.33 -2.38 37.36
CA THR A 183 -2.15 -3.04 36.05
C THR A 183 -3.22 -2.66 35.03
N ALA A 184 -4.34 -2.07 35.48
CA ALA A 184 -5.40 -1.55 34.61
C ALA A 184 -4.94 -0.25 33.91
N LEU A 185 -4.52 -0.36 32.66
CA LEU A 185 -4.18 0.75 31.78
C LEU A 185 -5.46 1.53 31.39
N SER A 186 -5.48 2.85 31.59
CA SER A 186 -6.53 3.71 31.01
C SER A 186 -6.30 3.86 29.51
N ARG A 187 -7.27 3.48 28.69
CA ARG A 187 -7.14 3.54 27.22
C ARG A 187 -8.36 4.23 26.60
N SER A 188 -8.13 4.99 25.54
CA SER A 188 -9.20 5.59 24.72
C SER A 188 -9.86 4.59 23.78
N ASN A 189 -9.20 3.46 23.51
CA ASN A 189 -9.64 2.44 22.56
C ASN A 189 -9.95 1.11 23.29
N LEU A 190 -10.80 0.28 22.69
CA LEU A 190 -11.12 -1.07 23.16
C LEU A 190 -9.85 -1.91 23.43
N SER A 191 -9.89 -2.81 24.41
CA SER A 191 -8.79 -3.75 24.68
C SER A 191 -8.59 -4.76 23.55
N ALA A 192 -7.39 -5.34 23.45
CA ALA A 192 -7.06 -6.33 22.43
C ALA A 192 -8.08 -7.48 22.29
N PRO A 193 -8.58 -8.12 23.38
CA PRO A 193 -9.64 -9.13 23.25
C PRO A 193 -10.96 -8.56 22.70
N MET A 194 -11.35 -7.34 23.09
CA MET A 194 -12.56 -6.70 22.60
C MET A 194 -12.44 -6.28 21.13
N GLN A 195 -11.25 -5.86 20.68
CA GLN A 195 -10.97 -5.60 19.27
C GLN A 195 -11.06 -6.88 18.42
N CYS A 196 -10.56 -8.02 18.94
CA CYS A 196 -10.72 -9.32 18.28
C CYS A 196 -12.20 -9.72 18.17
N LEU A 197 -12.99 -9.52 19.22
CA LEU A 197 -14.44 -9.78 19.19
C LEU A 197 -15.16 -8.92 18.13
N ALA A 198 -14.87 -7.62 18.06
CA ALA A 198 -15.42 -6.73 17.04
C ALA A 198 -15.03 -7.20 15.62
N ARG A 199 -13.74 -7.50 15.40
CA ARG A 199 -13.22 -7.93 14.09
C ARG A 199 -13.91 -9.18 13.56
N HIS A 200 -14.26 -10.11 14.44
CA HIS A 200 -14.94 -11.35 14.06
C HIS A 200 -16.48 -11.26 14.12
N GLY A 201 -17.03 -10.05 14.27
CA GLY A 201 -18.47 -9.81 14.18
C GLY A 201 -19.27 -10.28 15.41
N PHE A 202 -18.64 -10.46 16.56
CA PHE A 202 -19.34 -10.81 17.80
C PHE A 202 -19.96 -9.60 18.52
N LEU A 203 -19.62 -8.38 18.09
CA LEU A 203 -20.08 -7.12 18.70
C LEU A 203 -21.02 -6.35 17.76
N ASP A 204 -21.99 -7.04 17.17
CA ASP A 204 -22.98 -6.48 16.22
C ASP A 204 -24.29 -6.03 16.90
N GLY A 205 -24.39 -6.14 18.22
CA GLY A 205 -25.57 -5.80 19.02
C GLY A 205 -26.56 -6.95 19.23
N SER A 206 -26.38 -8.09 18.58
CA SER A 206 -27.24 -9.27 18.76
C SER A 206 -26.91 -10.10 20.01
N LEU A 207 -25.70 -9.93 20.56
CA LEU A 207 -25.16 -10.73 21.66
C LEU A 207 -24.90 -9.89 22.91
N THR A 208 -25.06 -10.53 24.08
CA THR A 208 -24.75 -9.92 25.39
C THR A 208 -23.29 -10.13 25.79
N VAL A 209 -22.65 -9.12 26.39
CA VAL A 209 -21.24 -9.15 26.79
C VAL A 209 -21.08 -8.98 28.31
N PHE A 210 -20.26 -9.82 28.94
CA PHE A 210 -19.85 -9.69 30.33
C PHE A 210 -18.33 -9.64 30.46
N ASP A 211 -17.79 -8.59 31.07
CA ASP A 211 -16.36 -8.40 31.28
C ASP A 211 -15.96 -8.81 32.71
N TYR A 212 -15.27 -9.95 32.82
CA TYR A 212 -14.83 -10.56 34.08
C TYR A 212 -13.44 -10.03 34.43
N GLY A 213 -13.38 -9.13 35.42
CA GLY A 213 -12.18 -8.36 35.76
C GLY A 213 -12.06 -7.07 34.96
N CYS A 214 -13.16 -6.32 34.83
CA CYS A 214 -13.27 -5.16 33.94
C CYS A 214 -12.41 -3.94 34.33
N GLY A 215 -11.71 -3.99 35.46
CA GLY A 215 -10.90 -2.88 35.94
C GLY A 215 -11.71 -1.59 36.06
N LYS A 216 -11.23 -0.51 35.44
CA LYS A 216 -11.90 0.82 35.44
C LYS A 216 -13.11 0.91 34.49
N GLY A 217 -13.48 -0.19 33.82
CA GLY A 217 -14.63 -0.24 32.93
C GLY A 217 -14.49 0.61 31.66
N ASP A 218 -13.28 0.75 31.11
CA ASP A 218 -13.06 1.46 29.83
C ASP A 218 -13.76 0.72 28.66
N ASP A 219 -13.62 -0.61 28.60
CA ASP A 219 -14.27 -1.44 27.59
C ASP A 219 -15.80 -1.40 27.72
N ILE A 220 -16.32 -1.48 28.95
CA ILE A 220 -17.77 -1.37 29.22
C ILE A 220 -18.30 -0.03 28.70
N ARG A 221 -17.64 1.08 29.03
CA ARG A 221 -18.07 2.42 28.58
C ARG A 221 -18.07 2.54 27.05
N ASN A 222 -17.02 2.06 26.39
CA ASN A 222 -16.92 2.09 24.93
C ASN A 222 -17.99 1.23 24.26
N LEU A 223 -18.25 0.02 24.77
CA LEU A 223 -19.26 -0.87 24.22
C LEU A 223 -20.69 -0.36 24.47
N SER A 224 -20.98 0.17 25.67
CA SER A 224 -22.27 0.80 25.96
C SER A 224 -22.55 2.02 25.09
N ALA A 225 -21.53 2.80 24.72
CA ALA A 225 -21.67 3.95 23.83
C ALA A 225 -22.00 3.56 22.38
N ASN A 226 -21.83 2.28 22.01
CA ASN A 226 -22.20 1.72 20.72
C ASN A 226 -23.47 0.85 20.80
N ASP A 227 -24.36 1.14 21.76
CA ASP A 227 -25.64 0.45 21.98
C ASP A 227 -25.54 -1.07 22.23
N LEU A 228 -24.38 -1.56 22.68
CA LEU A 228 -24.19 -2.97 23.02
C LEU A 228 -24.63 -3.27 24.46
N THR A 229 -25.29 -4.41 24.65
CA THR A 229 -25.68 -4.88 25.99
C THR A 229 -24.47 -5.47 26.71
N VAL A 230 -23.79 -4.62 27.50
CA VAL A 230 -22.56 -4.97 28.21
C VAL A 230 -22.68 -4.74 29.71
N SER A 231 -21.94 -5.55 30.46
CA SER A 231 -21.84 -5.48 31.93
C SER A 231 -20.47 -6.00 32.36
N GLY A 232 -20.07 -5.76 33.59
CA GLY A 232 -18.84 -6.36 34.09
C GLY A 232 -18.68 -6.25 35.59
N TRP A 233 -17.73 -7.04 36.08
CA TRP A 233 -17.40 -7.16 37.49
C TRP A 233 -15.90 -7.07 37.67
N ASP A 234 -15.46 -6.44 38.75
CA ASP A 234 -14.06 -6.41 39.14
C ASP A 234 -13.97 -6.49 40.66
N PRO A 235 -13.07 -7.31 41.24
CA PRO A 235 -12.99 -7.49 42.69
C PRO A 235 -12.63 -6.20 43.45
N HIS A 236 -12.10 -5.18 42.79
CA HIS A 236 -11.70 -3.92 43.40
C HIS A 236 -12.50 -2.71 42.88
N TYR A 237 -12.64 -2.57 41.57
CA TYR A 237 -13.26 -1.39 40.95
C TYR A 237 -14.79 -1.49 40.82
N ALA A 238 -15.34 -2.71 40.82
CA ALA A 238 -16.77 -2.96 40.71
C ALA A 238 -17.23 -4.19 41.53
N PRO A 239 -16.91 -4.26 42.84
CA PRO A 239 -17.14 -5.47 43.64
C PRO A 239 -18.62 -5.75 43.89
N ASP A 240 -19.44 -4.70 43.91
CA ASP A 240 -20.89 -4.77 44.18
C ASP A 240 -21.72 -5.13 42.94
N GLN A 241 -21.11 -5.18 41.75
CA GLN A 241 -21.80 -5.58 40.54
C GLN A 241 -22.03 -7.11 40.53
N PRO A 242 -23.22 -7.61 40.14
CA PRO A 242 -23.45 -9.05 40.11
C PRO A 242 -22.67 -9.71 38.96
N LYS A 243 -22.10 -10.88 39.23
CA LYS A 243 -21.63 -11.79 38.18
C LYS A 243 -22.84 -12.36 37.46
N GLN A 244 -23.00 -12.04 36.18
CA GLN A 244 -24.15 -12.46 35.38
C GLN A 244 -23.72 -13.23 34.14
N ALA A 245 -24.57 -14.16 33.70
CA ALA A 245 -24.31 -14.92 32.49
C ALA A 245 -24.53 -14.05 31.25
N ALA A 246 -23.73 -14.26 30.22
CA ALA A 246 -23.78 -13.53 28.96
C ALA A 246 -23.39 -14.44 27.79
N ASP A 247 -23.77 -14.08 26.57
CA ASP A 247 -23.36 -14.80 25.36
C ASP A 247 -21.83 -14.83 25.22
N ILE A 248 -21.20 -13.69 25.49
CA ILE A 248 -19.77 -13.49 25.42
C ILE A 248 -19.27 -13.11 26.81
N VAL A 249 -18.30 -13.87 27.33
CA VAL A 249 -17.56 -13.48 28.54
C VAL A 249 -16.12 -13.17 28.18
N ASN A 250 -15.62 -11.99 28.58
CA ASN A 250 -14.21 -11.64 28.46
C ASN A 250 -13.49 -11.86 29.80
N LEU A 251 -12.36 -12.56 29.77
CA LEU A 251 -11.40 -12.71 30.86
C LEU A 251 -10.06 -12.14 30.38
N GLY A 252 -10.06 -10.84 30.13
CA GLY A 252 -8.95 -10.13 29.48
C GLY A 252 -7.85 -9.76 30.46
N PHE A 253 -6.68 -10.39 30.35
CA PHE A 253 -5.49 -10.08 31.14
C PHE A 253 -5.65 -10.24 32.67
N VAL A 254 -6.55 -11.11 33.10
CA VAL A 254 -6.82 -11.37 34.53
C VAL A 254 -5.95 -12.50 35.07
N ILE A 255 -5.86 -13.62 34.37
CA ILE A 255 -5.12 -14.80 34.86
C ILE A 255 -3.62 -14.54 35.00
N ASN A 256 -3.06 -13.59 34.26
CA ASN A 256 -1.64 -13.22 34.33
C ASN A 256 -1.31 -12.35 35.55
N VAL A 257 -2.29 -11.80 36.29
CA VAL A 257 -2.04 -10.94 37.46
C VAL A 257 -2.37 -11.62 38.79
N ILE A 258 -2.87 -12.87 38.77
CA ILE A 258 -3.22 -13.64 39.97
C ILE A 258 -2.04 -14.55 40.36
N GLU A 259 -1.45 -14.30 41.53
CA GLU A 259 -0.29 -15.02 42.05
C GLU A 259 -0.58 -16.46 42.49
N ASN A 260 -1.83 -16.73 42.89
CA ASN A 260 -2.26 -18.02 43.37
C ASN A 260 -2.79 -18.89 42.22
N TYR A 261 -2.21 -20.06 42.04
CA TYR A 261 -2.62 -20.99 40.98
C TYR A 261 -4.07 -21.47 41.12
N HIS A 262 -4.54 -21.73 42.35
CA HIS A 262 -5.91 -22.18 42.58
C HIS A 262 -6.93 -21.07 42.28
N GLU A 263 -6.62 -19.84 42.67
CA GLU A 263 -7.45 -18.67 42.37
C GLU A 263 -7.54 -18.40 40.86
N ARG A 264 -6.46 -18.67 40.08
CA ARG A 264 -6.51 -18.62 38.61
C ARG A 264 -7.48 -19.63 38.02
N LEU A 265 -7.48 -20.87 38.54
CA LEU A 265 -8.42 -21.90 38.12
C LEU A 265 -9.86 -21.50 38.43
N GLU A 266 -10.11 -20.99 39.64
CA GLU A 266 -11.43 -20.52 40.06
C GLU A 266 -11.94 -19.35 39.21
N ALA A 267 -11.06 -18.38 38.89
CA ALA A 267 -11.41 -17.26 38.01
C ALA A 267 -11.75 -17.75 36.60
N LEU A 268 -10.95 -18.66 36.03
CA LEU A 268 -11.15 -19.22 34.70
C LEU A 268 -12.45 -20.04 34.61
N LEU A 269 -12.68 -20.97 35.55
CA LEU A 269 -13.90 -21.77 35.62
C LEU A 269 -15.12 -20.89 35.89
N GLY A 270 -14.97 -19.87 36.75
CA GLY A 270 -16.01 -18.90 37.05
C GLY A 270 -16.43 -18.13 35.80
N ALA A 271 -15.48 -17.62 35.01
CA ALA A 271 -15.77 -16.93 33.76
C ALA A 271 -16.41 -17.87 32.72
N TYR A 272 -15.92 -19.11 32.59
CA TYR A 272 -16.49 -20.10 31.66
C TYR A 272 -17.93 -20.50 32.00
N ASN A 273 -18.26 -20.57 33.29
CA ASN A 273 -19.62 -20.87 33.72
C ASN A 273 -20.63 -19.78 33.36
N LEU A 274 -20.19 -18.51 33.31
CA LEU A 274 -21.02 -17.37 32.92
C LEU A 274 -21.19 -17.25 31.40
N ALA A 275 -20.31 -17.87 30.60
CA ALA A 275 -20.42 -17.82 29.15
C ALA A 275 -21.55 -18.74 28.67
N ASN A 276 -22.42 -18.24 27.79
CA ASN A 276 -23.42 -19.05 27.08
C ASN A 276 -22.90 -19.50 25.70
N GLN A 277 -22.07 -18.69 25.02
CA GLN A 277 -21.54 -19.03 23.69
C GLN A 277 -20.02 -19.10 23.68
N VAL A 278 -19.33 -18.02 24.04
CA VAL A 278 -17.86 -17.94 23.94
C VAL A 278 -17.24 -17.27 25.16
N LEU A 279 -16.15 -17.86 25.65
CA LEU A 279 -15.24 -17.26 26.61
C LEU A 279 -14.00 -16.77 25.86
N VAL A 280 -13.65 -15.49 26.02
CA VAL A 280 -12.40 -14.92 25.53
C VAL A 280 -11.42 -14.86 26.68
N VAL A 281 -10.24 -15.46 26.53
CA VAL A 281 -9.18 -15.43 27.54
C VAL A 281 -7.96 -14.75 26.96
N SER A 282 -7.40 -13.79 27.68
CA SER A 282 -6.14 -13.14 27.30
C SER A 282 -5.12 -13.13 28.41
N ALA A 283 -3.84 -13.35 28.08
CA ALA A 283 -2.72 -13.29 29.02
C ALA A 283 -1.44 -12.78 28.33
N MET A 284 -0.51 -12.27 29.12
CA MET A 284 0.78 -11.80 28.60
C MET A 284 1.70 -12.98 28.27
N LEU A 285 2.37 -12.90 27.11
CA LEU A 285 3.36 -13.88 26.69
C LEU A 285 4.78 -13.52 27.14
N PHE A 286 5.64 -14.54 27.24
CA PHE A 286 7.05 -14.38 27.56
C PHE A 286 7.81 -13.63 26.46
N ASN A 287 8.59 -12.59 26.83
CA ASN A 287 9.48 -11.83 25.93
C ASN A 287 10.84 -11.62 26.65
N GLN A 288 11.95 -11.56 25.92
CA GLN A 288 13.30 -11.36 26.47
C GLN A 288 13.43 -10.09 27.35
N ASN A 289 12.61 -9.06 27.12
CA ASN A 289 12.54 -7.84 27.94
C ASN A 289 11.65 -7.95 29.21
N ALA A 290 10.92 -9.06 29.39
CA ALA A 290 9.94 -9.24 30.47
C ALA A 290 10.54 -9.59 31.85
N LEU A 291 11.84 -9.92 31.90
CA LEU A 291 12.54 -10.38 33.11
C LEU A 291 12.98 -9.24 34.07
N LYS A 292 12.50 -8.01 33.90
CA LYS A 292 12.82 -6.88 34.79
C LYS A 292 11.99 -6.93 36.08
N GLY A 293 12.17 -7.97 36.89
CA GLY A 293 11.46 -8.15 38.17
C GLY A 293 12.07 -9.25 39.05
N GLN A 294 11.70 -9.29 40.33
CA GLN A 294 12.11 -10.36 41.24
C GLN A 294 11.23 -11.58 41.01
N ALA A 295 11.82 -12.76 40.80
CA ALA A 295 11.06 -14.01 40.67
C ALA A 295 10.22 -14.27 41.92
N PHE A 296 8.94 -14.58 41.73
CA PHE A 296 7.99 -14.88 42.81
C PHE A 296 7.00 -15.93 42.30
N ASN A 297 6.90 -17.08 42.98
CA ASN A 297 6.16 -18.25 42.51
C ASN A 297 6.53 -18.62 41.05
N ASP A 298 5.54 -18.68 40.15
CA ASP A 298 5.69 -18.98 38.72
C ASP A 298 5.63 -17.73 37.83
N GLY A 299 5.87 -16.55 38.41
CA GLY A 299 5.90 -15.26 37.73
C GLY A 299 6.97 -14.32 38.27
N VAL A 300 6.82 -13.03 38.01
CA VAL A 300 7.72 -11.97 38.46
C VAL A 300 6.97 -10.87 39.19
N VAL A 301 7.56 -10.33 40.25
CA VAL A 301 7.10 -9.10 40.91
C VAL A 301 7.86 -7.92 40.31
N THR A 302 7.13 -6.98 39.72
CA THR A 302 7.70 -5.80 39.07
C THR A 302 8.20 -4.77 40.11
N GLN A 303 8.99 -3.78 39.66
CA GLN A 303 9.43 -2.66 40.51
C GLN A 303 8.26 -1.83 41.10
N ARG A 304 7.04 -1.97 40.56
CA ARG A 304 5.81 -1.35 41.08
C ARG A 304 5.06 -2.22 42.10
N ASN A 305 5.67 -3.32 42.54
CA ASN A 305 5.13 -4.29 43.49
C ASN A 305 3.84 -5.01 43.01
N THR A 306 3.76 -5.31 41.70
CA THR A 306 2.66 -6.07 41.08
C THR A 306 3.16 -7.42 40.58
N PHE A 307 2.38 -8.49 40.78
CA PHE A 307 2.67 -9.82 40.24
C PHE A 307 2.29 -9.93 38.77
N GLN A 308 3.14 -10.57 37.98
CA GLN A 308 2.90 -10.84 36.57
C GLN A 308 3.40 -12.24 36.20
N LYS A 309 2.50 -13.11 35.77
CA LYS A 309 2.86 -14.35 35.07
C LYS A 309 2.91 -14.10 33.56
N TYR A 310 3.98 -14.59 32.94
CA TYR A 310 4.12 -14.67 31.50
C TYR A 310 3.97 -16.13 31.06
N TYR A 311 3.18 -16.36 30.04
CA TYR A 311 2.94 -17.69 29.47
C TYR A 311 3.71 -17.85 28.16
N THR A 312 4.00 -19.09 27.77
CA THR A 312 4.19 -19.39 26.33
C THR A 312 2.84 -19.61 25.67
N GLN A 313 2.75 -19.46 24.34
CA GLN A 313 1.49 -19.70 23.61
C GLN A 313 0.99 -21.14 23.82
N SER A 314 1.89 -22.12 23.81
CA SER A 314 1.56 -23.54 24.06
C SER A 314 1.13 -23.80 25.49
N GLU A 315 1.87 -23.27 26.48
CA GLU A 315 1.52 -23.39 27.91
C GLU A 315 0.13 -22.81 28.19
N LEU A 316 -0.19 -21.64 27.62
CA LEU A 316 -1.49 -21.04 27.77
C LEU A 316 -2.58 -21.91 27.13
N LYS A 317 -2.37 -22.42 25.91
CA LYS A 317 -3.33 -23.30 25.24
C LYS A 317 -3.59 -24.58 26.04
N GLU A 318 -2.54 -25.22 26.55
CA GLU A 318 -2.62 -26.43 27.38
C GLU A 318 -3.37 -26.14 28.67
N PHE A 319 -3.00 -25.08 29.40
CA PHE A 319 -3.66 -24.66 30.63
C PHE A 319 -5.17 -24.44 30.43
N LEU A 320 -5.57 -23.76 29.34
CA LEU A 320 -6.99 -23.51 29.04
C LEU A 320 -7.71 -24.81 28.65
N THR A 321 -7.12 -25.60 27.75
CA THR A 321 -7.73 -26.83 27.23
C THR A 321 -7.91 -27.88 28.32
N GLU A 322 -6.91 -28.04 29.20
CA GLU A 322 -6.98 -28.98 30.32
C GLU A 322 -7.97 -28.54 31.40
N THR A 323 -7.99 -27.24 31.74
CA THR A 323 -8.88 -26.73 32.80
C THR A 323 -10.35 -26.74 32.37
N LEU A 324 -10.64 -26.42 31.11
CA LEU A 324 -12.01 -26.27 30.60
C LEU A 324 -12.53 -27.51 29.87
N GLU A 325 -11.70 -28.54 29.69
CA GLU A 325 -11.99 -29.76 28.91
C GLU A 325 -12.54 -29.47 27.50
N THR A 326 -12.21 -28.29 26.96
CA THR A 326 -12.74 -27.75 25.70
C THR A 326 -11.58 -27.16 24.91
N ASP A 327 -11.56 -27.35 23.58
CA ASP A 327 -10.44 -26.87 22.74
C ASP A 327 -10.36 -25.33 22.76
N ALA A 328 -9.17 -24.80 23.05
CA ALA A 328 -8.91 -23.38 23.04
C ALA A 328 -8.38 -22.94 21.66
N ILE A 329 -9.17 -22.15 20.94
CA ILE A 329 -8.85 -21.70 19.58
C ILE A 329 -8.01 -20.41 19.68
N PRO A 330 -6.75 -20.40 19.20
CA PRO A 330 -5.94 -19.19 19.18
C PRO A 330 -6.47 -18.18 18.16
N VAL A 331 -6.64 -16.94 18.62
CA VAL A 331 -7.12 -15.79 17.81
C VAL A 331 -6.04 -14.72 17.66
N ALA A 332 -5.22 -14.51 18.68
CA ALA A 332 -4.01 -13.69 18.60
C ALA A 332 -2.95 -14.19 19.59
N PRO A 333 -1.68 -13.76 19.50
CA PRO A 333 -0.69 -13.97 20.54
C PRO A 333 -1.24 -13.62 21.93
N GLY A 334 -1.33 -14.63 22.80
CA GLY A 334 -1.86 -14.51 24.16
C GLY A 334 -3.40 -14.42 24.25
N ILE A 335 -4.16 -14.55 23.16
CA ILE A 335 -5.63 -14.45 23.12
C ILE A 335 -6.26 -15.71 22.54
N PHE A 336 -7.18 -16.32 23.28
CA PHE A 336 -7.88 -17.55 22.91
C PHE A 336 -9.39 -17.39 23.05
N PHE A 337 -10.13 -17.99 22.10
CA PHE A 337 -11.58 -18.17 22.21
C PHE A 337 -11.87 -19.63 22.59
N VAL A 338 -12.72 -19.81 23.60
CA VAL A 338 -13.19 -21.11 24.05
C VAL A 338 -14.71 -21.14 23.89
N PHE A 339 -15.19 -21.94 22.93
CA PHE A 339 -16.60 -21.99 22.59
C PHE A 339 -17.32 -23.04 23.44
N LYS A 340 -18.28 -22.58 24.25
CA LYS A 340 -19.21 -23.46 24.96
C LYS A 340 -20.34 -23.93 24.05
N ASN A 341 -20.73 -23.10 23.09
CA ASN A 341 -21.71 -23.43 22.06
C ASN A 341 -21.01 -24.02 20.82
N PRO A 342 -21.24 -25.31 20.48
CA PRO A 342 -20.61 -25.97 19.34
C PRO A 342 -21.00 -25.44 17.96
N ASP A 343 -22.15 -24.76 17.84
CA ASP A 343 -22.63 -24.15 16.59
C ASP A 343 -21.99 -22.77 16.39
N ALA A 344 -21.81 -22.01 17.48
CA ALA A 344 -21.08 -20.74 17.45
C ALA A 344 -19.61 -20.96 17.04
N GLU A 345 -18.98 -22.02 17.54
CA GLU A 345 -17.64 -22.45 17.13
C GLU A 345 -17.56 -22.72 15.62
N GLN A 346 -18.53 -23.45 15.06
CA GLN A 346 -18.57 -23.75 13.62
C GLN A 346 -18.76 -22.50 12.77
N ARG A 347 -19.67 -21.60 13.19
CA ARG A 347 -19.89 -20.32 12.50
C ARG A 347 -18.63 -19.46 12.52
N PHE A 348 -17.92 -19.41 13.65
CA PHE A 348 -16.65 -18.70 13.78
C PHE A 348 -15.56 -19.27 12.87
N LEU A 349 -15.33 -20.59 12.92
CA LEU A 349 -14.31 -21.25 12.10
C LEU A 349 -14.60 -21.11 10.60
N LEU A 350 -15.88 -21.17 10.19
CA LEU A 350 -16.30 -20.93 8.82
C LEU A 350 -16.12 -19.45 8.43
N GLY A 351 -16.51 -18.52 9.31
CA GLY A 351 -16.36 -17.08 9.11
C GLY A 351 -14.90 -16.65 8.93
N ARG A 352 -13.97 -17.28 9.65
CA ARG A 352 -12.53 -17.06 9.51
C ARG A 352 -11.98 -17.40 8.13
N GLN A 353 -12.66 -18.26 7.37
CA GLN A 353 -12.28 -18.66 6.01
C GLN A 353 -13.09 -17.95 4.92
N ARG A 354 -14.05 -17.07 5.28
CA ARG A 354 -14.91 -16.38 4.29
C ARG A 354 -14.10 -15.38 3.48
N SER A 355 -14.24 -15.44 2.16
CA SER A 355 -13.70 -14.41 1.27
C SER A 355 -14.52 -13.11 1.37
N GLN A 356 -13.86 -11.97 1.57
CA GLN A 356 -14.52 -10.64 1.60
C GLN A 356 -15.09 -10.23 0.22
N ARG A 357 -14.72 -10.93 -0.86
CA ARG A 357 -15.16 -10.69 -2.24
C ARG A 357 -16.69 -10.67 -2.43
N ASN A 358 -17.43 -11.44 -1.63
CA ASN A 358 -18.89 -11.55 -1.76
C ASN A 358 -19.65 -10.40 -1.07
N VAL A 359 -19.04 -9.73 -0.09
CA VAL A 359 -19.70 -8.66 0.69
C VAL A 359 -19.51 -7.29 0.01
N LEU A 360 -18.33 -7.02 -0.55
CA LEU A 360 -17.99 -5.68 -1.06
C LEU A 360 -18.51 -5.36 -2.48
N ARG A 361 -18.77 -6.39 -3.31
CA ARG A 361 -19.34 -6.19 -4.66
C ARG A 361 -20.79 -5.70 -4.69
N LEU A 362 -21.45 -5.68 -3.54
CA LEU A 362 -22.81 -5.18 -3.39
C LEU A 362 -22.91 -3.65 -3.51
N SER A 363 -21.78 -2.94 -3.36
CA SER A 363 -21.76 -1.47 -3.25
C SER A 363 -21.65 -0.72 -4.57
N HIS A 364 -21.39 -1.41 -5.70
CA HIS A 364 -21.15 -0.72 -6.98
C HIS A 364 -21.79 -1.44 -8.17
N ARG A 365 -23.07 -1.14 -8.40
CA ARG A 365 -23.64 -1.05 -9.76
C ARG A 365 -24.95 -0.26 -9.77
N PRO A 366 -24.92 1.02 -10.14
CA PRO A 366 -25.92 1.57 -11.03
C PRO A 366 -25.37 1.44 -12.45
N ILE A 367 -25.83 0.43 -13.20
CA ILE A 367 -25.81 0.57 -14.66
C ILE A 367 -27.00 1.48 -14.95
N SER A 368 -26.74 2.72 -15.36
CA SER A 368 -27.74 3.56 -16.01
C SER A 368 -27.49 3.50 -17.51
N PRO A 369 -28.27 2.72 -18.29
CA PRO A 369 -28.42 2.99 -19.70
C PRO A 369 -29.46 4.10 -19.90
N ALA A 370 -29.23 4.94 -20.91
CA ALA A 370 -30.16 5.97 -21.38
C ALA A 370 -31.60 5.46 -21.55
N GLU A 371 -32.60 6.24 -21.14
CA GLU A 371 -34.02 5.85 -21.12
C GLU A 371 -34.56 5.37 -22.48
N PRO A 372 -35.10 4.14 -22.56
CA PRO A 372 -36.25 3.81 -23.38
C PRO A 372 -37.43 3.47 -22.44
N LYS A 373 -38.62 3.24 -23.00
CA LYS A 373 -39.83 2.92 -22.21
C LYS A 373 -39.59 1.74 -21.25
N LEU A 374 -39.54 2.03 -19.94
CA LEU A 374 -39.40 1.06 -18.85
C LEU A 374 -40.28 -0.17 -19.08
N SER A 375 -39.66 -1.34 -19.15
CA SER A 375 -40.34 -2.62 -19.28
C SER A 375 -41.20 -2.90 -18.03
N ARG A 376 -42.17 -3.81 -18.16
CA ARG A 376 -43.01 -4.24 -17.03
C ARG A 376 -42.18 -4.82 -15.88
N ASN A 377 -41.04 -5.45 -16.18
CA ASN A 377 -40.14 -6.04 -15.19
C ASN A 377 -39.32 -4.97 -14.47
N GLU A 378 -38.80 -3.96 -15.16
CA GLU A 378 -38.04 -2.86 -14.54
C GLU A 378 -38.90 -2.05 -13.57
N LYS A 379 -40.16 -1.76 -13.92
CA LYS A 379 -41.11 -1.11 -13.01
C LYS A 379 -41.39 -1.95 -11.76
N LYS A 380 -41.50 -3.28 -11.94
CA LYS A 380 -41.72 -4.21 -10.83
C LYS A 380 -40.47 -4.34 -9.95
N TYR A 381 -39.28 -4.32 -10.55
CA TYR A 381 -38.01 -4.33 -9.82
C TYR A 381 -37.88 -3.07 -8.95
N LEU A 382 -38.09 -1.88 -9.53
CA LEU A 382 -38.05 -0.62 -8.79
C LEU A 382 -39.07 -0.56 -7.63
N ALA A 383 -40.29 -1.08 -7.84
CA ALA A 383 -41.33 -1.09 -6.82
C ALA A 383 -41.00 -1.98 -5.61
N TYR A 384 -40.30 -3.10 -5.83
CA TYR A 384 -39.96 -4.07 -4.80
C TYR A 384 -38.45 -4.14 -4.49
N LYS A 385 -37.70 -3.09 -4.85
CA LYS A 385 -36.24 -3.03 -4.68
C LYS A 385 -35.80 -3.33 -3.25
N HIS A 386 -36.52 -2.78 -2.26
CA HIS A 386 -36.27 -3.01 -0.84
C HIS A 386 -36.42 -4.48 -0.38
N LEU A 387 -37.11 -5.33 -1.15
CA LEU A 387 -37.23 -6.78 -0.87
C LEU A 387 -36.28 -7.61 -1.75
N ILE A 388 -36.07 -7.19 -2.99
CA ILE A 388 -35.25 -7.93 -3.97
C ILE A 388 -33.76 -7.77 -3.64
N ASP A 389 -33.30 -6.57 -3.30
CA ASP A 389 -31.88 -6.32 -3.05
C ASP A 389 -31.38 -7.11 -1.83
N PRO A 390 -32.06 -7.14 -0.66
CA PRO A 390 -31.66 -8.01 0.45
C PRO A 390 -31.73 -9.51 0.12
N LEU A 391 -32.72 -9.94 -0.67
CA LEU A 391 -32.80 -11.34 -1.12
C LEU A 391 -31.62 -11.70 -2.02
N TRP A 392 -31.22 -10.80 -2.92
CA TRP A 392 -30.06 -10.97 -3.78
C TRP A 392 -28.77 -11.03 -2.96
N GLN A 393 -28.62 -10.14 -1.98
CA GLN A 393 -27.51 -10.17 -1.02
C GLN A 393 -27.44 -11.52 -0.31
N LYS A 394 -28.58 -12.06 0.15
CA LYS A 394 -28.62 -13.36 0.81
C LYS A 394 -28.23 -14.51 -0.12
N ILE A 395 -28.66 -14.47 -1.38
CA ILE A 395 -28.27 -15.45 -2.41
C ILE A 395 -26.75 -15.42 -2.64
N LEU A 396 -26.16 -14.23 -2.71
CA LEU A 396 -24.71 -14.06 -2.88
C LEU A 396 -23.92 -14.49 -1.64
N GLU A 397 -24.41 -14.18 -0.43
CA GLU A 397 -23.79 -14.60 0.84
C GLU A 397 -23.75 -16.15 0.96
N LEU A 398 -24.84 -16.81 0.56
CA LEU A 398 -24.95 -18.26 0.62
C LEU A 398 -24.25 -18.96 -0.54
N GLY A 399 -24.06 -18.31 -1.69
CA GLY A 399 -23.55 -18.92 -2.92
C GLY A 399 -24.48 -19.99 -3.51
N ARG A 400 -25.71 -20.09 -2.99
CA ARG A 400 -26.77 -21.03 -3.40
C ARG A 400 -28.13 -20.38 -3.17
N LEU A 401 -29.18 -21.05 -3.63
CA LEU A 401 -30.55 -20.61 -3.33
C LEU A 401 -30.84 -20.79 -1.83
N PRO A 402 -31.40 -19.77 -1.15
CA PRO A 402 -31.77 -19.87 0.24
C PRO A 402 -32.94 -20.84 0.44
N ASP A 403 -32.91 -21.57 1.54
CA ASP A 403 -34.08 -22.28 2.05
C ASP A 403 -35.09 -21.28 2.65
N LYS A 404 -36.36 -21.69 2.79
CA LYS A 404 -37.40 -20.85 3.40
C LYS A 404 -37.06 -20.35 4.80
N SER A 405 -36.29 -21.15 5.56
CA SER A 405 -35.83 -20.80 6.91
C SER A 405 -34.66 -19.81 6.96
N GLU A 406 -34.08 -19.45 5.80
CA GLU A 406 -32.93 -18.54 5.69
C GLU A 406 -33.30 -17.18 5.10
N ILE A 407 -34.60 -16.90 4.95
CA ILE A 407 -35.14 -15.68 4.33
C ILE A 407 -35.91 -14.89 5.40
N ASP A 408 -35.41 -13.70 5.72
CA ASP A 408 -36.00 -12.84 6.75
C ASP A 408 -37.37 -12.29 6.31
N SER A 409 -37.47 -11.72 5.09
CA SER A 409 -38.71 -11.18 4.52
C SER A 409 -39.59 -12.23 3.81
N LEU A 410 -39.70 -13.44 4.35
CA LEU A 410 -40.41 -14.56 3.68
C LEU A 410 -41.88 -14.24 3.36
N ILE A 411 -42.59 -13.59 4.29
CA ILE A 411 -44.01 -13.28 4.19
C ILE A 411 -44.24 -12.23 3.09
N GLU A 412 -43.52 -11.10 3.18
CA GLU A 412 -43.61 -9.96 2.25
C GLU A 412 -43.27 -10.35 0.82
N LEU A 413 -42.22 -11.16 0.63
CA LEU A 413 -41.82 -11.69 -0.68
C LEU A 413 -42.89 -12.62 -1.27
N THR A 414 -43.55 -13.42 -0.42
CA THR A 414 -44.61 -14.33 -0.86
C THR A 414 -45.86 -13.56 -1.27
N GLU A 415 -46.22 -12.49 -0.56
CA GLU A 415 -47.35 -11.63 -0.92
C GLU A 415 -47.11 -10.86 -2.22
N ALA A 416 -45.91 -10.29 -2.40
CA ALA A 416 -45.57 -9.49 -3.58
C ALA A 416 -45.42 -10.30 -4.88
N PHE A 417 -44.92 -11.54 -4.80
CA PHE A 417 -44.62 -12.38 -5.97
C PHE A 417 -45.50 -13.63 -6.10
N GLY A 418 -46.36 -13.89 -5.11
CA GLY A 418 -47.26 -15.04 -5.00
C GLY A 418 -46.58 -16.32 -4.50
N SER A 419 -45.28 -16.50 -4.74
CA SER A 419 -44.49 -17.57 -4.13
C SER A 419 -43.01 -17.21 -4.06
N ILE A 420 -42.31 -17.78 -3.07
CA ILE A 420 -40.88 -17.52 -2.91
C ILE A 420 -40.05 -17.98 -4.12
N SER A 421 -40.42 -19.10 -4.76
CA SER A 421 -39.73 -19.56 -5.98
C SER A 421 -39.88 -18.58 -7.14
N LYS A 422 -41.00 -17.85 -7.22
CA LYS A 422 -41.19 -16.78 -8.21
C LYS A 422 -40.37 -15.55 -7.86
N ALA A 423 -40.25 -15.20 -6.58
CA ALA A 423 -39.40 -14.10 -6.13
C ALA A 423 -37.91 -14.37 -6.42
N ILE A 424 -37.42 -15.57 -6.11
CA ILE A 424 -36.04 -16.00 -6.40
C ILE A 424 -35.78 -15.98 -7.91
N ARG A 425 -36.67 -16.57 -8.71
CA ARG A 425 -36.53 -16.54 -10.18
C ARG A 425 -36.50 -15.11 -10.71
N PHE A 426 -37.42 -14.25 -10.25
CA PHE A 426 -37.42 -12.85 -10.63
C PHE A 426 -36.11 -12.15 -10.24
N THR A 427 -35.56 -12.44 -9.06
CA THR A 427 -34.29 -11.88 -8.60
C THR A 427 -33.14 -12.31 -9.51
N LEU A 428 -33.06 -13.59 -9.88
CA LEU A 428 -32.03 -14.12 -10.78
C LEU A 428 -32.15 -13.56 -12.20
N ASP A 429 -33.37 -13.43 -12.73
CA ASP A 429 -33.61 -12.95 -14.09
C ASP A 429 -33.24 -11.46 -14.26
N ASN A 430 -33.20 -10.68 -13.16
CA ASN A 430 -32.88 -9.25 -13.17
C ASN A 430 -31.46 -8.95 -12.66
N ASN A 431 -30.67 -9.97 -12.30
CA ASN A 431 -29.29 -9.81 -11.83
C ASN A 431 -28.32 -10.61 -12.70
N GLU A 432 -27.02 -10.32 -12.58
CA GLU A 432 -26.01 -10.96 -13.42
C GLU A 432 -25.63 -12.36 -12.94
N ALA A 433 -25.88 -13.35 -13.80
CA ALA A 433 -25.55 -14.75 -13.54
C ALA A 433 -24.06 -14.99 -13.22
N ALA A 434 -23.16 -14.21 -13.83
CA ALA A 434 -21.72 -14.30 -13.57
C ALA A 434 -21.36 -13.98 -12.11
N VAL A 435 -22.05 -13.00 -11.51
CA VAL A 435 -21.83 -12.60 -10.10
C VAL A 435 -22.27 -13.72 -9.15
N PHE A 436 -23.40 -14.36 -9.44
CA PHE A 436 -23.86 -15.51 -8.66
C PHE A 436 -22.90 -16.69 -8.76
N GLU A 437 -22.43 -17.05 -9.96
CA GLU A 437 -21.51 -18.17 -10.13
C GLU A 437 -20.17 -17.92 -9.43
N GLN A 438 -19.68 -16.68 -9.44
CA GLN A 438 -18.48 -16.32 -8.69
C GLN A 438 -18.69 -16.46 -7.16
N ALA A 439 -19.83 -15.99 -6.65
CA ALA A 439 -20.16 -16.11 -5.24
C ALA A 439 -20.29 -17.59 -4.81
N ARG A 440 -20.91 -18.41 -5.66
CA ARG A 440 -21.00 -19.87 -5.53
C ARG A 440 -19.61 -20.51 -5.47
N GLN A 441 -18.72 -20.20 -6.41
CA GLN A 441 -17.38 -20.76 -6.44
C GLN A 441 -16.57 -20.34 -5.20
N SER A 442 -16.63 -19.06 -4.81
CA SER A 442 -15.97 -18.58 -3.58
C SER A 442 -16.45 -19.34 -2.35
N LYS A 443 -17.76 -19.55 -2.21
CA LYS A 443 -18.34 -20.29 -1.09
C LYS A 443 -17.89 -21.75 -1.05
N ILE A 444 -17.83 -22.41 -2.22
CA ILE A 444 -17.32 -23.77 -2.34
C ILE A 444 -15.87 -23.84 -1.84
N GLU A 445 -15.04 -22.89 -2.24
CA GLU A 445 -13.63 -22.85 -1.82
C GLU A 445 -13.45 -22.54 -0.33
N ASP A 446 -14.30 -21.70 0.26
CA ASP A 446 -14.31 -21.44 1.71
C ASP A 446 -14.63 -22.72 2.49
N LEU A 447 -15.63 -23.48 2.03
CA LEU A 447 -16.02 -24.77 2.62
C LEU A 447 -14.92 -25.82 2.45
N ILE A 448 -14.28 -25.88 1.29
CA ILE A 448 -13.12 -26.76 1.03
C ILE A 448 -11.99 -26.46 2.02
N THR A 449 -11.64 -25.18 2.19
CA THR A 449 -10.60 -24.76 3.13
C THR A 449 -10.97 -25.14 4.56
N TYR A 450 -12.20 -24.86 4.97
CA TYR A 450 -12.73 -25.24 6.28
C TYR A 450 -12.63 -26.75 6.55
N PHE A 451 -13.16 -27.61 5.65
CA PHE A 451 -13.11 -29.06 5.83
C PHE A 451 -11.69 -29.63 5.76
N ALA A 452 -10.80 -29.02 4.96
CA ALA A 452 -9.40 -29.43 4.86
C ALA A 452 -8.66 -29.18 6.17
N LEU A 453 -8.84 -28.02 6.78
CA LEU A 453 -8.23 -27.68 8.07
C LEU A 453 -8.87 -28.47 9.23
N GLN A 454 -10.16 -28.81 9.14
CA GLN A 454 -10.82 -29.66 10.12
C GLN A 454 -10.21 -31.07 10.19
N ALA A 455 -9.46 -31.51 9.18
CA ALA A 455 -8.76 -32.80 9.21
C ALA A 455 -7.77 -32.94 10.37
N PHE A 456 -7.29 -31.83 10.94
CA PHE A 456 -6.36 -31.76 12.06
C PHE A 456 -7.04 -31.61 13.44
N SER A 457 -8.37 -31.54 13.48
CA SER A 457 -9.18 -31.37 14.70
C SER A 457 -10.19 -32.51 14.88
N LYS A 458 -10.87 -32.59 16.04
CA LYS A 458 -11.92 -33.60 16.28
C LYS A 458 -13.11 -33.33 15.35
N ARG A 459 -13.27 -34.15 14.31
CA ARG A 459 -14.36 -34.06 13.33
C ARG A 459 -15.72 -34.28 14.00
N LYS A 460 -16.66 -33.37 13.76
CA LYS A 460 -18.06 -33.54 14.19
C LYS A 460 -18.83 -34.40 13.17
N PRO A 461 -19.68 -35.35 13.63
CA PRO A 461 -20.62 -36.07 12.76
C PRO A 461 -21.59 -35.10 12.07
N TYR A 462 -22.06 -35.44 10.87
CA TYR A 462 -22.98 -34.61 10.08
C TYR A 462 -24.21 -34.09 10.86
N LYS A 463 -24.78 -34.92 11.74
CA LYS A 463 -25.97 -34.56 12.55
C LYS A 463 -25.71 -33.47 13.60
N GLN A 464 -24.44 -33.21 13.92
CA GLN A 464 -24.01 -32.18 14.87
C GLN A 464 -23.48 -30.93 14.16
N LEU A 465 -23.60 -30.86 12.83
CA LEU A 465 -23.27 -29.67 12.08
C LEU A 465 -24.42 -28.66 12.14
N GLU A 466 -24.09 -27.37 12.09
CA GLU A 466 -25.05 -26.28 12.02
C GLU A 466 -25.98 -26.45 10.79
N ALA A 467 -27.25 -26.06 10.91
CA ALA A 467 -28.28 -26.36 9.91
C ALA A 467 -28.02 -25.72 8.54
N GLY A 468 -27.47 -24.50 8.51
CA GLY A 468 -26.97 -23.84 7.31
C GLY A 468 -25.84 -24.62 6.65
N LEU A 469 -24.84 -25.07 7.42
CA LEU A 469 -23.74 -25.89 6.91
C LEU A 469 -24.23 -27.23 6.33
N GLN A 470 -25.23 -27.87 6.94
CA GLN A 470 -25.85 -29.08 6.36
C GLN A 470 -26.47 -28.82 4.98
N LYS A 471 -27.16 -27.68 4.82
CA LYS A 471 -27.74 -27.28 3.53
C LYS A 471 -26.65 -26.93 2.51
N ASP A 472 -25.58 -26.26 2.94
CA ASP A 472 -24.41 -25.95 2.11
C ASP A 472 -23.77 -27.24 1.58
N ILE A 473 -23.51 -28.22 2.46
CA ILE A 473 -22.97 -29.53 2.07
C ILE A 473 -23.84 -30.19 0.98
N LYS A 474 -25.16 -30.24 1.22
CA LYS A 474 -26.09 -30.86 0.28
C LYS A 474 -26.13 -30.14 -1.07
N ALA A 475 -26.07 -28.81 -1.07
CA ALA A 475 -26.15 -28.01 -2.29
C ALA A 475 -24.86 -28.07 -3.12
N PHE A 476 -23.69 -28.10 -2.48
CA PHE A 476 -22.40 -27.97 -3.15
C PHE A 476 -21.70 -29.31 -3.42
N PHE A 477 -21.81 -30.27 -2.49
CA PHE A 477 -21.09 -31.55 -2.55
C PHE A 477 -22.03 -32.76 -2.62
N GLY A 478 -23.34 -32.55 -2.50
CA GLY A 478 -24.37 -33.59 -2.47
C GLY A 478 -24.48 -34.28 -1.11
N ASP A 479 -23.36 -34.76 -0.58
CA ASP A 479 -23.26 -35.40 0.73
C ASP A 479 -21.98 -35.02 1.49
N TYR A 480 -21.95 -35.34 2.78
CA TYR A 480 -20.83 -34.99 3.67
C TYR A 480 -19.54 -35.75 3.35
N GLN A 481 -19.65 -36.97 2.82
CA GLN A 481 -18.48 -37.77 2.50
C GLN A 481 -17.74 -37.17 1.31
N ASN A 482 -18.47 -36.76 0.26
CA ASN A 482 -17.90 -36.07 -0.89
C ASN A 482 -17.24 -34.75 -0.49
N ALA A 483 -17.84 -33.99 0.43
CA ALA A 483 -17.24 -32.74 0.93
C ALA A 483 -15.87 -32.98 1.58
N ILE A 484 -15.78 -34.01 2.45
CA ILE A 484 -14.52 -34.39 3.10
C ILE A 484 -13.50 -34.93 2.09
N GLU A 485 -13.91 -35.80 1.17
CA GLU A 485 -13.02 -36.38 0.16
C GLU A 485 -12.47 -35.31 -0.79
N THR A 486 -13.31 -34.35 -1.20
CA THR A 486 -12.90 -33.19 -2.01
C THR A 486 -11.87 -32.34 -1.25
N ALA A 487 -12.16 -31.97 -0.01
CA ALA A 487 -11.25 -31.17 0.80
C ALA A 487 -9.92 -31.89 1.08
N ARG A 488 -9.98 -33.20 1.36
CA ARG A 488 -8.79 -34.04 1.58
C ARG A 488 -7.92 -34.15 0.32
N SER A 489 -8.54 -34.27 -0.86
CA SER A 489 -7.83 -34.27 -2.13
C SER A 489 -7.02 -32.98 -2.31
N ILE A 490 -7.61 -31.82 -2.02
CA ILE A 490 -6.92 -30.53 -2.12
C ILE A 490 -5.85 -30.37 -1.03
N LEU A 491 -6.10 -30.85 0.19
CA LEU A 491 -5.10 -30.88 1.26
C LEU A 491 -3.84 -31.67 0.83
N PHE A 492 -3.98 -32.81 0.15
CA PHE A 492 -2.81 -33.55 -0.34
C PHE A 492 -2.06 -32.82 -1.46
N LYS A 493 -2.77 -32.05 -2.29
CA LYS A 493 -2.16 -31.26 -3.37
C LYS A 493 -1.19 -30.19 -2.87
N ILE A 494 -1.28 -29.74 -1.61
CA ILE A 494 -0.35 -28.72 -1.07
C ILE A 494 1.11 -29.20 -1.05
N SER A 495 1.33 -30.52 -1.11
CA SER A 495 2.66 -31.12 -1.17
C SER A 495 3.31 -31.08 -2.56
N HIS A 496 2.53 -30.77 -3.60
CA HIS A 496 2.99 -30.70 -4.99
C HIS A 496 3.44 -29.27 -5.33
N ALA A 497 4.75 -29.06 -5.46
CA ALA A 497 5.33 -27.75 -5.75
C ALA A 497 4.83 -27.15 -7.07
N GLU A 498 4.57 -27.97 -8.10
CA GLU A 498 4.03 -27.52 -9.39
C GLU A 498 2.65 -26.86 -9.25
N LEU A 499 1.75 -27.48 -8.49
CA LEU A 499 0.41 -26.93 -8.25
C LEU A 499 0.46 -25.64 -7.40
N ILE A 500 1.41 -25.56 -6.46
CA ILE A 500 1.65 -24.33 -5.69
C ILE A 500 2.17 -23.23 -6.61
N ALA A 501 3.08 -23.54 -7.53
CA ALA A 501 3.61 -22.58 -8.50
C ALA A 501 2.50 -22.03 -9.40
N GLU A 502 1.66 -22.91 -9.97
CA GLU A 502 0.50 -22.52 -10.78
C GLU A 502 -0.49 -21.64 -10.00
N ALA A 503 -0.78 -22.01 -8.75
CA ALA A 503 -1.67 -21.23 -7.90
C ALA A 503 -1.06 -19.85 -7.53
N CYS A 504 0.25 -19.77 -7.32
CA CYS A 504 0.95 -18.50 -7.05
C CYS A 504 0.96 -17.60 -8.29
N GLN A 505 1.18 -18.16 -9.47
CA GLN A 505 1.09 -17.44 -10.75
C GLN A 505 -0.32 -16.88 -10.96
N HIS A 506 -1.34 -17.72 -10.80
CA HIS A 506 -2.74 -17.29 -10.90
C HIS A 506 -3.08 -16.19 -9.88
N ALA A 507 -2.62 -16.32 -8.63
CA ALA A 507 -2.83 -15.29 -7.60
C ALA A 507 -2.23 -13.93 -8.02
N THR A 508 -0.99 -13.94 -8.53
CA THR A 508 -0.28 -12.74 -8.99
C THR A 508 -1.02 -12.05 -10.14
N GLU A 509 -1.49 -12.85 -11.12
CA GLU A 509 -2.29 -12.35 -12.25
C GLU A 509 -3.58 -11.67 -11.81
N GLN A 510 -4.15 -12.07 -10.66
CA GLN A 510 -5.42 -11.55 -10.16
C GLN A 510 -5.31 -10.33 -9.26
N GLY A 511 -4.13 -9.94 -8.80
CA GLY A 511 -4.14 -9.02 -7.67
C GLY A 511 -3.05 -9.20 -6.65
N LEU A 512 -2.76 -10.47 -6.39
CA LEU A 512 -2.60 -10.92 -5.02
C LEU A 512 -1.13 -11.13 -4.71
N GLY A 513 -0.44 -10.01 -4.49
CA GLY A 513 0.98 -9.97 -4.16
C GLY A 513 1.92 -10.06 -5.37
N PHE A 514 3.17 -10.34 -5.07
CA PHE A 514 4.30 -10.35 -5.99
C PHE A 514 5.01 -11.70 -5.98
N LEU A 515 5.18 -12.27 -7.17
CA LEU A 515 5.88 -13.52 -7.39
C LEU A 515 7.36 -13.24 -7.72
N ASP A 516 8.22 -13.65 -6.80
CA ASP A 516 9.67 -13.74 -7.00
C ASP A 516 9.97 -15.05 -7.74
N GLU A 517 10.57 -14.94 -8.93
CA GLU A 517 10.51 -15.96 -9.99
C GLU A 517 10.85 -17.38 -9.51
N GLY A 518 9.86 -18.28 -9.54
CA GLY A 518 10.04 -19.69 -9.19
C GLY A 518 10.42 -19.97 -7.72
N GLU A 519 10.59 -18.91 -6.92
CA GLU A 519 11.00 -18.99 -5.53
C GLU A 519 9.79 -18.88 -4.60
N ALA A 520 9.09 -17.74 -4.64
CA ALA A 520 8.08 -17.44 -3.65
C ALA A 520 7.07 -16.36 -4.03
N LEU A 521 5.81 -16.58 -3.63
CA LEU A 521 4.79 -15.53 -3.62
C LEU A 521 4.88 -14.73 -2.32
N HIS A 522 4.95 -13.41 -2.44
CA HIS A 522 4.93 -12.46 -1.33
C HIS A 522 3.66 -11.63 -1.38
N LEU A 523 2.89 -11.58 -0.29
CA LEU A 523 1.63 -10.84 -0.26
C LEU A 523 1.31 -10.32 1.13
N HIS A 524 0.58 -9.21 1.19
CA HIS A 524 0.04 -8.71 2.44
C HIS A 524 -1.06 -9.63 2.99
N THR A 525 -1.14 -9.80 4.32
CA THR A 525 -2.06 -10.73 5.01
C THR A 525 -3.53 -10.51 4.66
N ARG A 526 -3.93 -9.25 4.40
CA ARG A 526 -5.32 -8.90 4.03
C ARG A 526 -5.82 -9.64 2.77
N MET A 527 -4.91 -10.00 1.86
CA MET A 527 -5.24 -10.69 0.60
C MET A 527 -5.34 -12.22 0.74
N VAL A 528 -5.05 -12.80 1.91
CA VAL A 528 -5.05 -14.27 2.08
C VAL A 528 -6.42 -14.88 1.75
N GLN A 529 -7.51 -14.22 2.14
CA GLN A 529 -8.86 -14.71 1.90
C GLN A 529 -9.31 -14.63 0.44
N GLU A 530 -8.49 -14.01 -0.42
CA GLU A 530 -8.71 -13.92 -1.87
C GLU A 530 -7.92 -14.95 -2.67
N LEU A 531 -6.98 -15.64 -2.01
CA LEU A 531 -6.17 -16.66 -2.64
C LEU A 531 -6.99 -17.90 -3.00
N PRO A 532 -6.55 -18.67 -4.02
CA PRO A 532 -7.11 -19.99 -4.29
C PRO A 532 -7.10 -20.88 -3.05
N ALA A 533 -8.13 -21.74 -2.89
CA ALA A 533 -8.24 -22.66 -1.75
C ALA A 533 -6.95 -23.43 -1.44
N LEU A 534 -6.20 -23.84 -2.46
CA LEU A 534 -4.92 -24.55 -2.31
C LEU A 534 -3.90 -23.76 -1.46
N LEU A 535 -3.73 -22.46 -1.75
CA LEU A 535 -2.78 -21.61 -1.02
C LEU A 535 -3.35 -21.22 0.36
N ARG A 536 -4.66 -21.03 0.48
CA ARG A 536 -5.31 -20.80 1.78
C ARG A 536 -5.15 -21.98 2.73
N ILE A 537 -5.29 -23.20 2.23
CA ILE A 537 -5.02 -24.43 3.01
C ILE A 537 -3.54 -24.51 3.37
N TYR A 538 -2.63 -24.20 2.44
CA TYR A 538 -1.18 -24.18 2.72
C TYR A 538 -0.84 -23.23 3.88
N ILE A 539 -1.38 -22.01 3.85
CA ILE A 539 -1.21 -21.01 4.92
C ILE A 539 -1.90 -21.48 6.20
N GLY A 540 -3.13 -21.99 6.10
CA GLY A 540 -3.90 -22.51 7.23
C GLY A 540 -3.19 -23.66 7.96
N CYS A 541 -2.51 -24.56 7.24
CA CYS A 541 -1.67 -25.58 7.86
C CYS A 541 -0.52 -24.97 8.70
N ALA A 542 0.05 -23.85 8.26
CA ALA A 542 1.06 -23.14 9.03
C ALA A 542 0.47 -22.48 10.28
N THR A 543 -0.77 -21.96 10.21
CA THR A 543 -1.45 -21.38 11.38
C THR A 543 -1.74 -22.40 12.48
N LEU A 544 -1.85 -23.69 12.14
CA LEU A 544 -1.99 -24.76 13.13
C LEU A 544 -0.71 -24.97 13.94
N LEU A 545 0.46 -24.70 13.35
CA LEU A 545 1.77 -24.88 13.99
C LEU A 545 2.20 -23.63 14.80
N TYR A 546 2.03 -22.44 14.22
CA TYR A 546 2.51 -21.18 14.83
C TYR A 546 1.42 -20.40 15.56
N GLY A 547 0.15 -20.54 15.16
CA GLY A 547 -0.96 -19.69 15.60
C GLY A 547 -1.44 -18.74 14.51
N ASP A 548 -2.21 -17.72 14.89
CA ASP A 548 -2.82 -16.82 13.92
C ASP A 548 -1.81 -15.90 13.22
N ILE A 549 -2.10 -15.55 11.97
CA ILE A 549 -1.32 -14.65 11.11
C ILE A 549 -1.83 -13.21 11.16
N GLU A 550 -2.74 -12.88 12.09
CA GLU A 550 -3.34 -11.54 12.16
C GLU A 550 -2.35 -10.42 12.49
N GLN A 551 -1.28 -10.72 13.23
CA GLN A 551 -0.21 -9.75 13.50
C GLN A 551 0.90 -9.76 12.43
N THR A 552 0.73 -10.54 11.36
CA THR A 552 1.67 -10.59 10.23
C THR A 552 1.24 -9.57 9.20
N ASP A 553 2.16 -8.71 8.75
CA ASP A 553 1.87 -7.82 7.62
C ASP A 553 2.09 -8.56 6.30
N LEU A 554 3.23 -9.26 6.18
CA LEU A 554 3.65 -9.89 4.92
C LEU A 554 3.86 -11.40 5.06
N ILE A 555 3.30 -12.15 4.11
CA ILE A 555 3.43 -13.60 4.02
C ILE A 555 4.27 -13.94 2.79
N LYS A 556 5.23 -14.86 2.96
CA LYS A 556 6.06 -15.42 1.88
C LYS A 556 5.81 -16.92 1.76
N ILE A 557 5.17 -17.35 0.69
CA ILE A 557 4.93 -18.76 0.35
C ILE A 557 6.11 -19.27 -0.47
N HIS A 558 6.94 -20.16 0.09
CA HIS A 558 8.07 -20.74 -0.63
C HIS A 558 7.59 -21.94 -1.45
N ILE A 559 7.68 -21.84 -2.77
CA ILE A 559 7.07 -22.79 -3.71
C ILE A 559 7.71 -24.18 -3.58
N GLN A 560 9.05 -24.23 -3.56
CA GLN A 560 9.77 -25.51 -3.65
C GLN A 560 10.07 -26.15 -2.29
N SER A 561 10.25 -25.34 -1.25
CA SER A 561 10.81 -25.82 0.02
C SER A 561 9.77 -26.29 1.04
N GLY A 562 8.47 -26.11 0.78
CA GLY A 562 7.43 -26.44 1.76
C GLY A 562 7.48 -25.53 3.00
N LYS A 563 7.98 -24.31 2.83
CA LYS A 563 8.15 -23.34 3.91
C LYS A 563 7.21 -22.16 3.74
N LEU A 564 6.78 -21.61 4.85
CA LEU A 564 6.08 -20.33 4.93
C LEU A 564 6.94 -19.37 5.74
N SER A 565 7.02 -18.11 5.34
CA SER A 565 7.55 -17.07 6.21
C SER A 565 6.50 -16.01 6.51
N LEU A 566 6.39 -15.65 7.78
CA LEU A 566 5.53 -14.59 8.28
C LEU A 566 6.44 -13.44 8.70
N MET A 567 6.11 -12.22 8.32
CA MET A 567 6.92 -11.03 8.60
C MET A 567 6.04 -9.91 9.16
N ARG A 568 6.47 -9.35 10.29
CA ARG A 568 5.86 -8.19 10.93
C ARG A 568 6.81 -7.01 10.87
N TYR A 569 6.27 -5.87 10.50
CA TYR A 569 6.95 -4.60 10.38
C TYR A 569 6.47 -3.62 11.46
N ASP A 570 7.13 -2.47 11.59
CA ASP A 570 6.78 -1.46 12.58
C ASP A 570 5.47 -0.72 12.26
N ASP A 571 5.43 0.02 11.15
CA ASP A 571 4.25 0.78 10.73
C ASP A 571 4.02 0.58 9.23
N PHE A 572 3.65 -0.64 8.89
CA PHE A 572 3.51 -1.09 7.51
C PHE A 572 2.52 -0.22 6.70
N GLU A 573 1.44 0.22 7.34
CA GLU A 573 0.39 0.98 6.67
C GLU A 573 0.81 2.43 6.38
N ASN A 574 1.44 3.13 7.35
CA ASN A 574 1.68 4.57 7.24
C ASN A 574 3.11 4.97 6.87
N GLN A 575 4.06 4.04 6.80
CA GLN A 575 5.44 4.33 6.37
C GLN A 575 5.74 3.82 4.97
N ALA A 576 6.42 4.63 4.17
CA ALA A 576 6.82 4.24 2.82
C ALA A 576 7.87 3.12 2.79
N ILE A 577 8.75 3.09 3.80
CA ILE A 577 9.82 2.09 3.97
C ILE A 577 9.78 1.56 5.42
N PRO A 578 8.84 0.66 5.73
CA PRO A 578 8.71 0.11 7.07
C PRO A 578 9.86 -0.87 7.37
N ARG A 579 10.18 -1.08 8.65
CA ARG A 579 11.31 -1.93 9.07
C ARG A 579 10.83 -3.24 9.66
N LEU A 580 11.51 -4.32 9.28
CA LEU A 580 11.23 -5.67 9.75
C LEU A 580 11.51 -5.76 11.24
N LEU A 581 10.49 -6.13 12.01
CA LEU A 581 10.58 -6.33 13.47
C LEU A 581 10.64 -7.82 13.82
N GLU A 582 9.91 -8.65 13.08
CA GLU A 582 9.80 -10.08 13.38
C GLU A 582 9.70 -10.87 12.09
N ARG A 583 10.38 -12.00 12.04
CA ARG A 583 10.19 -13.00 10.99
C ARG A 583 10.07 -14.38 11.60
N VAL A 584 9.05 -15.12 11.19
CA VAL A 584 8.85 -16.51 11.56
C VAL A 584 9.00 -17.35 10.32
N LYS A 585 9.83 -18.38 10.36
CA LYS A 585 10.02 -19.31 9.25
C LYS A 585 9.49 -20.69 9.65
N ILE A 586 8.37 -21.09 9.06
CA ILE A 586 7.67 -22.33 9.36
C ILE A 586 8.04 -23.37 8.32
N ASN A 587 8.46 -24.56 8.76
CA ASN A 587 8.71 -25.71 7.92
C ASN A 587 7.56 -26.71 8.08
N LEU A 588 6.67 -26.77 7.09
CA LEU A 588 5.48 -27.64 7.16
C LEU A 588 5.82 -29.13 7.15
N ARG A 589 6.95 -29.52 6.54
CA ARG A 589 7.37 -30.93 6.45
C ARG A 589 7.95 -31.43 7.78
N GLU A 590 8.78 -30.60 8.40
CA GLU A 590 9.42 -30.93 9.69
C GLU A 590 8.53 -30.58 10.89
N GLN A 591 7.45 -29.82 10.68
CA GLN A 591 6.56 -29.30 11.73
C GLN A 591 7.31 -28.46 12.78
N THR A 592 8.32 -27.72 12.33
CA THR A 592 9.16 -26.84 13.13
C THR A 592 9.01 -25.39 12.66
N PHE A 593 9.37 -24.45 13.52
CA PHE A 593 9.49 -23.05 13.13
C PHE A 593 10.70 -22.40 13.81
N ASP A 594 11.27 -21.41 13.12
CA ASP A 594 12.32 -20.54 13.63
C ASP A 594 11.76 -19.13 13.78
N LEU A 595 11.98 -18.50 14.94
CA LEU A 595 11.62 -17.11 15.21
C LEU A 595 12.86 -16.21 15.17
N TYR A 596 12.77 -15.10 14.43
CA TYR A 596 13.81 -14.08 14.32
C TYR A 596 13.24 -12.73 14.78
N GLU A 597 13.73 -12.22 15.91
CA GLU A 597 13.39 -10.90 16.44
C GLU A 597 14.47 -9.88 16.04
N TYR A 598 14.04 -8.80 15.39
CA TYR A 598 14.91 -7.74 14.88
C TYR A 598 14.86 -6.54 15.83
N GLY A 599 16.04 -6.03 16.19
CA GLY A 599 16.22 -5.02 17.24
C GLY A 599 17.07 -5.49 18.42
N ASP A 600 17.20 -6.81 18.60
CA ASP A 600 18.09 -7.43 19.58
C ASP A 600 19.32 -8.06 18.89
N ALA A 601 19.22 -9.33 18.47
CA ALA A 601 20.33 -10.08 17.86
C ALA A 601 20.52 -9.78 16.37
N PHE A 602 19.47 -9.29 15.69
CA PHE A 602 19.47 -8.98 14.26
C PHE A 602 19.16 -7.51 14.02
N GLU A 603 19.89 -6.89 13.09
CA GLU A 603 19.66 -5.51 12.66
C GLU A 603 18.36 -5.44 11.82
N PRO A 604 17.38 -4.57 12.17
CA PRO A 604 16.17 -4.39 11.38
C PRO A 604 16.47 -4.04 9.93
N THR A 605 15.78 -4.68 8.98
CA THR A 605 15.93 -4.41 7.55
C THR A 605 14.74 -3.62 7.01
N ASN A 606 14.99 -2.74 6.06
CA ASN A 606 13.94 -1.98 5.37
C ASN A 606 13.14 -2.88 4.40
N LEU A 607 11.85 -2.60 4.24
CA LEU A 607 11.04 -3.12 3.15
C LEU A 607 11.02 -2.09 2.00
N TYR A 608 11.69 -2.43 0.91
CA TYR A 608 11.66 -1.62 -0.31
C TYR A 608 10.57 -2.10 -1.26
N LEU A 609 10.12 -1.19 -2.15
CA LEU A 609 9.15 -1.50 -3.20
C LEU A 609 7.85 -2.08 -2.63
N LYS A 610 7.36 -1.51 -1.53
CA LYS A 610 6.23 -2.02 -0.76
C LYS A 610 4.98 -2.19 -1.63
N SER A 611 4.80 -1.33 -2.65
CA SER A 611 3.70 -1.41 -3.62
C SER A 611 3.60 -2.76 -4.35
N ARG A 612 4.70 -3.55 -4.41
CA ARG A 612 4.67 -4.92 -4.98
C ARG A 612 3.81 -5.88 -4.17
N TYR A 613 3.74 -5.69 -2.86
CA TYR A 613 3.16 -6.66 -1.93
C TYR A 613 1.72 -6.34 -1.53
N ILE A 614 1.23 -5.18 -1.93
CA ILE A 614 -0.13 -4.66 -1.71
C ILE A 614 -0.81 -4.44 -3.06
N ASN A 615 -2.12 -4.21 -3.06
CA ASN A 615 -2.88 -3.93 -4.26
C ASN A 615 -3.57 -2.56 -4.16
N GLU A 616 -4.26 -2.17 -5.23
CA GLU A 616 -4.98 -0.92 -5.36
C GLU A 616 -6.10 -0.68 -4.34
N GLU A 617 -6.48 -1.70 -3.57
CA GLU A 617 -7.47 -1.60 -2.50
C GLU A 617 -6.82 -1.30 -1.13
N PHE A 618 -5.49 -1.33 -1.05
CA PHE A 618 -4.75 -1.04 0.18
C PHE A 618 -4.67 0.49 0.43
N PRO A 619 -4.78 0.94 1.70
CA PRO A 619 -4.60 2.35 2.04
C PRO A 619 -3.27 2.91 1.53
N HIS A 620 -3.30 4.13 0.99
CA HIS A 620 -2.12 4.83 0.44
C HIS A 620 -1.39 4.09 -0.70
N PHE A 621 -2.05 3.15 -1.40
CA PHE A 621 -1.42 2.42 -2.50
C PHE A 621 -0.88 3.35 -3.60
N ALA A 622 -1.66 4.37 -3.98
CA ALA A 622 -1.27 5.31 -5.04
C ALA A 622 -0.01 6.10 -4.67
N GLU A 623 0.02 6.62 -3.44
CA GLU A 623 1.16 7.34 -2.90
C GLU A 623 2.39 6.42 -2.78
N GLN A 624 2.22 5.19 -2.29
CA GLN A 624 3.30 4.21 -2.21
C GLN A 624 3.86 3.85 -3.59
N LEU A 625 2.99 3.62 -4.58
CA LEU A 625 3.42 3.30 -5.93
C LEU A 625 4.25 4.43 -6.54
N ASN A 626 3.77 5.68 -6.40
CA ASN A 626 4.52 6.85 -6.85
C ASN A 626 5.85 6.99 -6.09
N PHE A 627 5.87 6.79 -4.78
CA PHE A 627 7.10 6.79 -3.98
C PHE A 627 8.12 5.79 -4.50
N ASP A 628 7.69 4.54 -4.73
CA ASP A 628 8.56 3.47 -5.23
C ASP A 628 9.08 3.77 -6.64
N GLU A 629 8.24 4.28 -7.54
CA GLU A 629 8.64 4.70 -8.89
C GLU A 629 9.65 5.86 -8.85
N GLN A 630 9.46 6.85 -7.98
CA GLN A 630 10.40 7.97 -7.80
C GLN A 630 11.73 7.49 -7.23
N LEU A 631 11.70 6.62 -6.21
CA LEU A 631 12.90 6.06 -5.60
C LEU A 631 13.73 5.25 -6.61
N GLN A 632 13.06 4.46 -7.45
CA GLN A 632 13.72 3.74 -8.55
C GLN A 632 14.28 4.70 -9.60
N ALA A 633 13.54 5.76 -9.95
CA ALA A 633 13.97 6.74 -10.94
C ALA A 633 15.22 7.52 -10.52
N LEU A 634 15.54 7.59 -9.22
CA LEU A 634 16.81 8.16 -8.74
C LEU A 634 18.03 7.35 -9.20
N ASN A 635 17.89 6.05 -9.48
CA ASN A 635 18.99 5.14 -9.85
C ASN A 635 20.19 5.16 -8.87
N LEU A 636 19.92 5.40 -7.58
CA LEU A 636 20.94 5.44 -6.53
C LEU A 636 21.13 4.10 -5.80
N PHE A 637 20.20 3.17 -5.96
CA PHE A 637 20.13 1.94 -5.16
C PHE A 637 19.95 0.72 -6.04
N ASP A 638 20.62 -0.37 -5.68
CA ASP A 638 20.18 -1.71 -6.07
C ASP A 638 19.10 -2.18 -5.08
N LEU A 639 17.84 -2.14 -5.53
CA LEU A 639 16.68 -2.56 -4.74
C LEU A 639 16.30 -4.03 -4.98
N SER A 640 17.18 -4.82 -5.61
CA SER A 640 16.98 -6.26 -5.76
C SER A 640 17.17 -7.00 -4.43
N GLY A 641 16.52 -8.16 -4.28
CA GLY A 641 16.57 -8.95 -3.06
C GLY A 641 16.10 -8.17 -1.82
N TYR A 642 16.99 -7.99 -0.83
CA TYR A 642 16.71 -7.24 0.40
C TYR A 642 17.09 -5.76 0.31
N GLY A 643 17.71 -5.32 -0.78
CA GLY A 643 18.21 -3.96 -0.96
C GLY A 643 19.35 -3.58 0.01
N PRO A 644 19.73 -2.29 0.05
CA PRO A 644 20.79 -1.79 0.92
C PRO A 644 20.38 -1.82 2.39
N LYS A 645 21.39 -1.85 3.28
CA LYS A 645 21.15 -1.75 4.72
C LYS A 645 20.53 -0.38 5.08
N PRO A 646 19.74 -0.26 6.17
CA PRO A 646 19.09 1.01 6.50
C PRO A 646 20.06 2.18 6.65
N GLU A 647 21.23 1.97 7.23
CA GLU A 647 22.24 3.02 7.38
C GLU A 647 22.80 3.49 6.04
N GLU A 648 23.18 2.54 5.19
CA GLU A 648 23.68 2.82 3.84
C GLU A 648 22.63 3.55 3.00
N PHE A 649 21.38 3.10 3.06
CA PHE A 649 20.26 3.74 2.38
C PHE A 649 20.08 5.20 2.81
N ARG A 650 20.06 5.45 4.12
CA ARG A 650 19.93 6.82 4.66
C ARG A 650 21.11 7.70 4.27
N GLN A 651 22.33 7.20 4.36
CA GLN A 651 23.54 7.96 4.00
C GLN A 651 23.56 8.30 2.51
N THR A 652 23.21 7.35 1.63
CA THR A 652 23.17 7.58 0.19
C THR A 652 22.08 8.57 -0.20
N LEU A 653 20.86 8.48 0.38
CA LEU A 653 19.83 9.52 0.18
C LEU A 653 20.31 10.90 0.65
N ALA A 654 20.88 10.99 1.86
CA ALA A 654 21.36 12.24 2.42
C ALA A 654 22.47 12.89 1.57
N ARG A 655 23.46 12.09 1.13
CA ARG A 655 24.51 12.52 0.20
C ARG A 655 23.94 13.01 -1.12
N ALA A 656 22.93 12.31 -1.64
CA ALA A 656 22.23 12.72 -2.85
C ALA A 656 21.23 13.87 -2.65
N ARG A 657 21.17 14.44 -1.44
CA ARG A 657 20.32 15.56 -1.06
C ARG A 657 18.82 15.26 -1.23
N TRP A 658 18.43 14.03 -0.92
CA TRP A 658 17.03 13.58 -0.85
C TRP A 658 16.66 13.18 0.58
N GLU A 659 15.40 13.39 0.94
CA GLU A 659 14.81 12.94 2.20
C GLU A 659 13.39 12.41 1.97
N ILE A 660 12.93 11.55 2.88
CA ILE A 660 11.59 10.96 2.86
C ILE A 660 10.71 11.75 3.82
N ASP A 661 9.55 12.22 3.35
CA ASP A 661 8.52 12.88 4.14
C ASP A 661 7.20 12.14 3.95
N GLY A 662 6.86 11.23 4.87
CA GLY A 662 5.72 10.32 4.69
C GLY A 662 5.87 9.41 3.46
N PHE A 663 5.04 9.61 2.46
CA PHE A 663 5.07 8.92 1.15
C PHE A 663 5.68 9.78 0.03
N ASP A 664 6.28 10.92 0.36
CA ASP A 664 6.91 11.80 -0.62
C ASP A 664 8.44 11.72 -0.53
N LEU A 665 9.08 11.73 -1.69
CA LEU A 665 10.52 11.83 -1.83
C LEU A 665 10.86 13.28 -2.22
N ILE A 666 11.36 14.05 -1.26
CA ILE A 666 11.59 15.49 -1.41
C ILE A 666 13.07 15.84 -1.39
N ARG A 667 13.44 16.99 -1.97
CA ARG A 667 14.80 17.51 -1.85
C ARG A 667 15.09 17.89 -0.40
N SER A 668 16.29 17.61 0.06
CA SER A 668 16.67 17.75 1.47
C SER A 668 16.47 19.18 1.98
N ARG A 669 15.89 19.28 3.18
CA ARG A 669 15.67 20.52 3.93
C ARG A 669 16.79 20.79 4.94
N SER A 670 17.75 19.88 5.11
CA SER A 670 18.90 20.05 6.00
C SER A 670 20.02 20.85 5.35
N ILE A 671 20.90 21.44 6.16
CA ILE A 671 22.15 22.06 5.71
C ILE A 671 23.28 21.04 5.96
N PRO A 672 24.06 20.67 4.93
CA PRO A 672 25.18 19.74 5.07
C PRO A 672 26.40 20.44 5.68
N GLU A 673 27.32 19.68 6.27
CA GLU A 673 28.63 20.19 6.67
C GLU A 673 29.47 20.57 5.44
N LEU A 674 30.32 21.58 5.58
CA LEU A 674 31.08 22.11 4.43
C LEU A 674 32.05 21.09 3.84
N ASP A 675 32.60 20.21 4.66
CA ASP A 675 33.56 19.20 4.22
C ASP A 675 32.89 17.90 3.72
N GLU A 676 31.56 17.85 3.71
CA GLU A 676 30.82 16.79 3.01
C GLU A 676 30.98 16.90 1.50
N GLN A 677 30.88 15.76 0.83
CA GLN A 677 30.94 15.66 -0.63
C GLN A 677 29.76 16.38 -1.29
N CYS A 678 30.05 17.11 -2.35
CA CYS A 678 29.10 17.76 -3.24
C CYS A 678 29.36 17.26 -4.66
N GLY A 679 28.62 16.22 -5.05
CA GLY A 679 28.98 15.39 -6.20
C GLY A 679 30.03 14.34 -5.83
N SER A 680 30.63 13.72 -6.84
CA SER A 680 31.62 12.65 -6.67
C SER A 680 33.03 13.18 -6.38
N ASN A 681 33.37 14.35 -6.92
CA ASN A 681 34.76 14.83 -6.97
C ASN A 681 35.07 16.04 -6.05
N LEU A 682 34.06 16.76 -5.55
CA LEU A 682 34.25 18.01 -4.79
C LEU A 682 33.56 17.98 -3.43
N THR A 683 33.90 18.91 -2.54
CA THR A 683 33.17 19.21 -1.30
C THR A 683 32.38 20.52 -1.41
N TYR A 684 31.38 20.71 -0.54
CA TYR A 684 30.65 21.97 -0.48
C TYR A 684 31.57 23.17 -0.21
N ARG A 685 32.59 23.00 0.64
CA ARG A 685 33.61 24.01 0.93
C ARG A 685 34.28 24.49 -0.34
N GLN A 686 34.66 23.58 -1.24
CA GLN A 686 35.36 23.94 -2.48
C GLN A 686 34.48 24.79 -3.40
N LEU A 687 33.17 24.58 -3.44
CA LEU A 687 32.25 25.40 -4.24
C LEU A 687 31.85 26.72 -3.56
N ILE A 688 31.98 26.81 -2.23
CA ILE A 688 31.58 27.96 -1.43
C ILE A 688 32.74 28.93 -1.15
N GLU A 689 33.96 28.41 -0.97
CA GLU A 689 35.14 29.17 -0.53
C GLU A 689 36.23 29.26 -1.63
N CYS A 690 35.88 29.04 -2.90
CA CYS A 690 36.81 29.14 -4.03
C CYS A 690 37.09 30.56 -4.53
N GLY A 691 36.24 31.53 -4.19
CA GLY A 691 36.36 32.89 -4.73
C GLY A 691 37.51 33.69 -4.11
N GLU A 692 38.31 34.35 -4.95
CA GLU A 692 39.44 35.21 -4.52
C GLU A 692 39.03 36.25 -3.47
N THR A 693 37.83 36.84 -3.59
CA THR A 693 37.33 37.85 -2.64
C THR A 693 37.06 37.24 -1.27
N GLN A 694 36.53 36.02 -1.20
CA GLN A 694 36.29 35.32 0.06
C GLN A 694 37.63 34.99 0.73
N GLN A 695 38.58 34.45 -0.02
CA GLN A 695 39.91 34.10 0.49
C GLN A 695 40.68 35.33 0.99
N ALA A 696 40.58 36.46 0.29
CA ALA A 696 41.26 37.70 0.68
C ALA A 696 40.61 38.43 1.87
N THR A 697 39.29 38.33 2.04
CA THR A 697 38.55 39.10 3.06
C THR A 697 38.17 38.30 4.31
N GLY A 698 38.10 36.97 4.21
CA GLY A 698 37.63 36.10 5.29
C GLY A 698 36.14 36.26 5.63
N ILE A 699 35.35 36.95 4.79
CA ILE A 699 33.92 37.16 5.01
C ILE A 699 33.20 35.82 4.90
N SER A 700 32.32 35.53 5.88
CA SER A 700 31.49 34.33 5.86
C SER A 700 30.65 34.28 4.58
N ASN A 701 30.80 33.20 3.83
CA ASN A 701 30.12 32.99 2.56
C ASN A 701 29.16 31.79 2.59
N LEU A 702 28.56 31.50 3.74
CA LEU A 702 27.74 30.31 3.91
C LEU A 702 26.33 30.53 3.34
N PRO A 703 25.82 29.63 2.49
CA PRO A 703 24.41 29.64 2.11
C PRO A 703 23.51 29.47 3.34
N LYS A 704 22.38 30.17 3.36
CA LYS A 704 21.42 30.10 4.48
C LYS A 704 20.24 29.19 4.15
N GLN A 705 19.97 28.96 2.87
CA GLN A 705 18.87 28.11 2.41
C GLN A 705 19.38 26.70 2.08
N ALA A 706 18.70 25.66 2.57
CA ALA A 706 19.00 24.27 2.20
C ALA A 706 18.89 24.04 0.68
N HIS A 707 17.96 24.73 0.02
CA HIS A 707 17.83 24.68 -1.44
C HIS A 707 19.07 25.21 -2.20
N SER A 708 19.87 26.10 -1.60
CA SER A 708 21.13 26.54 -2.21
C SER A 708 22.15 25.40 -2.26
N TYR A 709 22.21 24.56 -1.21
CA TYR A 709 23.05 23.36 -1.19
C TYR A 709 22.55 22.27 -2.16
N ASN A 710 21.23 22.13 -2.32
CA ASN A 710 20.66 21.25 -3.33
C ASN A 710 21.06 21.68 -4.74
N ALA A 711 21.00 22.97 -5.04
CA ALA A 711 21.39 23.51 -6.33
C ALA A 711 22.90 23.35 -6.61
N LEU A 712 23.76 23.52 -5.60
CA LEU A 712 25.20 23.26 -5.71
C LEU A 712 25.49 21.78 -6.00
N TYR A 713 24.77 20.87 -5.32
CA TYR A 713 24.86 19.44 -5.59
C TYR A 713 24.43 19.10 -7.02
N ASP A 714 23.30 19.65 -7.47
CA ASP A 714 22.80 19.40 -8.82
C ASP A 714 23.76 19.93 -9.89
N LEU A 715 24.35 21.12 -9.67
CA LEU A 715 25.41 21.65 -10.53
C LEU A 715 26.64 20.73 -10.57
N ALA A 716 27.04 20.18 -9.42
CA ALA A 716 28.17 19.27 -9.33
C ALA A 716 27.93 18.00 -10.14
N VAL A 717 26.84 17.27 -9.83
CA VAL A 717 26.54 15.97 -10.46
C VAL A 717 26.26 16.09 -11.96
N ASN A 718 25.58 17.14 -12.40
CA ASN A 718 25.13 17.24 -13.79
C ASN A 718 26.14 17.89 -14.73
N ILE A 719 27.08 18.68 -14.22
CA ILE A 719 28.04 19.43 -15.05
C ILE A 719 29.48 19.18 -14.61
N ILE A 720 29.79 19.40 -13.34
CA ILE A 720 31.19 19.43 -12.89
C ILE A 720 31.80 18.04 -12.79
N ASP A 721 31.09 17.06 -12.25
CA ASP A 721 31.56 15.68 -12.20
C ASP A 721 31.82 15.13 -13.62
N PRO A 722 30.90 15.23 -14.61
CA PRO A 722 31.19 14.83 -15.98
C PRO A 722 32.39 15.54 -16.61
N VAL A 723 32.60 16.82 -16.31
CA VAL A 723 33.78 17.56 -16.79
C VAL A 723 35.05 17.03 -16.15
N ILE A 724 35.06 16.78 -14.84
CA ILE A 724 36.22 16.23 -14.13
C ILE A 724 36.52 14.81 -14.62
N ASP A 725 35.49 13.99 -14.83
CA ASP A 725 35.63 12.62 -15.31
C ASP A 725 36.22 12.55 -16.73
N TYR A 726 35.95 13.55 -17.57
CA TYR A 726 36.42 13.60 -18.95
C TYR A 726 37.77 14.33 -19.13
N PHE A 727 37.92 15.52 -18.54
CA PHE A 727 39.10 16.39 -18.71
C PHE A 727 40.09 16.34 -17.54
N GLY A 728 39.75 15.66 -16.44
CA GLY A 728 40.53 15.69 -15.21
C GLY A 728 40.17 16.86 -14.30
N MET A 729 40.88 16.97 -13.17
CA MET A 729 40.53 17.89 -12.09
C MET A 729 40.52 19.36 -12.54
N ILE A 730 39.52 20.10 -12.09
CA ILE A 730 39.34 21.53 -12.42
C ILE A 730 39.86 22.45 -11.32
N ARG A 731 40.18 23.69 -11.68
CA ARG A 731 40.44 24.77 -10.73
C ARG A 731 39.26 25.75 -10.69
N LEU A 732 38.58 25.76 -9.56
CA LEU A 732 37.48 26.69 -9.28
C LEU A 732 38.02 28.10 -9.04
N THR A 733 37.40 29.09 -9.67
CA THR A 733 37.78 30.51 -9.56
C THR A 733 36.69 31.37 -8.94
N TYR A 734 35.44 30.94 -9.07
CA TYR A 734 34.28 31.57 -8.44
C TYR A 734 33.14 30.57 -8.33
N GLY A 735 32.32 30.68 -7.29
CA GLY A 735 31.29 29.70 -6.94
C GLY A 735 30.11 30.36 -6.24
N PHE A 736 29.64 29.80 -5.14
CA PHE A 736 28.55 30.43 -4.39
C PHE A 736 28.93 31.85 -3.92
N CYS A 737 27.96 32.77 -3.93
CA CYS A 737 28.14 34.14 -3.46
C CYS A 737 26.96 34.57 -2.60
N SER A 738 27.22 34.69 -1.30
CA SER A 738 26.28 35.22 -0.32
C SER A 738 26.01 36.71 -0.54
N HIS A 739 24.85 37.18 -0.05
CA HIS A 739 24.52 38.60 -0.10
C HIS A 739 25.58 39.48 0.58
N GLU A 740 26.18 39.02 1.69
CA GLU A 740 27.21 39.78 2.40
C GLU A 740 28.51 39.86 1.59
N LEU A 741 28.98 38.75 1.03
CA LEU A 741 30.17 38.75 0.17
C LEU A 741 29.96 39.63 -1.07
N SER A 742 28.77 39.61 -1.66
CA SER A 742 28.45 40.36 -2.88
C SER A 742 28.64 41.88 -2.74
N LYS A 743 28.45 42.44 -1.53
CA LYS A 743 28.65 43.88 -1.25
C LYS A 743 30.10 44.33 -1.43
N HIS A 744 31.05 43.40 -1.36
CA HIS A 744 32.47 43.66 -1.47
C HIS A 744 33.03 43.45 -2.88
N ILE A 745 32.23 42.92 -3.80
CA ILE A 745 32.65 42.66 -5.19
C ILE A 745 32.29 43.85 -6.07
N LYS A 746 33.28 44.73 -6.32
CA LYS A 746 33.08 46.03 -6.99
C LYS A 746 32.96 45.96 -8.53
N LYS A 747 33.34 44.84 -9.16
CA LYS A 747 33.25 44.60 -10.61
C LYS A 747 32.94 43.12 -10.86
N ARG A 748 32.19 42.80 -11.94
CA ARG A 748 31.93 41.44 -12.49
C ARG A 748 30.82 40.57 -11.85
N VAL A 749 29.90 41.12 -11.06
CA VAL A 749 28.75 40.31 -10.56
C VAL A 749 27.44 40.99 -10.92
N ALA A 750 26.49 40.22 -11.44
CA ALA A 750 25.12 40.65 -11.71
C ALA A 750 24.14 39.81 -10.88
N PRO A 751 23.98 40.06 -9.56
CA PRO A 751 23.29 39.14 -8.63
C PRO A 751 21.85 38.77 -9.01
N LYS A 752 21.18 39.62 -9.81
CA LYS A 752 19.81 39.39 -10.31
C LYS A 752 19.75 38.56 -11.60
N LEU A 753 20.88 38.39 -12.26
CA LEU A 753 21.03 37.74 -13.57
C LEU A 753 22.01 36.57 -13.52
N ASP A 754 22.49 36.21 -12.34
CA ASP A 754 23.62 35.32 -12.15
C ASP A 754 23.30 34.37 -10.98
N GLN A 755 23.42 33.08 -11.24
CA GLN A 755 22.95 32.02 -10.33
C GLN A 755 23.97 31.69 -9.23
N HIS A 756 25.05 32.47 -9.08
CA HIS A 756 25.96 32.36 -7.94
C HIS A 756 25.29 32.61 -6.57
N ALA A 757 24.19 33.38 -6.51
CA ALA A 757 23.40 33.54 -5.28
C ALA A 757 22.49 32.33 -4.96
N ALA A 758 22.48 31.34 -5.85
CA ALA A 758 21.63 30.17 -5.80
C ALA A 758 20.16 30.46 -5.44
N HIS A 759 19.65 29.84 -4.38
CA HIS A 759 18.27 29.99 -3.90
C HIS A 759 18.15 31.02 -2.77
N GLU A 760 19.20 31.81 -2.49
CA GLU A 760 19.17 32.78 -1.41
C GLU A 760 18.11 33.86 -1.62
N VAL A 761 17.60 34.36 -0.49
CA VAL A 761 16.57 35.39 -0.45
C VAL A 761 17.12 36.68 0.14
N ASN A 762 16.55 37.80 -0.28
CA ASN A 762 16.85 39.11 0.29
C ASN A 762 16.09 39.33 1.61
N THR A 763 16.26 40.50 2.23
CA THR A 763 15.61 40.88 3.48
C THR A 763 14.07 40.89 3.42
N GLN A 764 13.48 40.96 2.22
CA GLN A 764 12.04 40.90 1.97
C GLN A 764 11.55 39.47 1.63
N LYS A 765 12.39 38.44 1.81
CA LYS A 765 12.12 37.03 1.46
C LYS A 765 11.91 36.77 -0.04
N ASN A 766 12.29 37.70 -0.92
CA ASN A 766 12.29 37.48 -2.36
C ASN A 766 13.61 36.86 -2.81
N HIS A 767 13.58 35.92 -3.76
CA HIS A 767 14.80 35.33 -4.33
C HIS A 767 15.72 36.41 -4.91
N ILE A 768 17.02 36.32 -4.59
CA ILE A 768 18.04 37.25 -5.09
C ILE A 768 18.20 37.08 -6.60
N CYS A 769 18.26 35.83 -7.07
CA CYS A 769 18.23 35.46 -8.47
C CYS A 769 16.93 34.70 -8.78
N PRO A 770 16.02 35.24 -9.62
CA PRO A 770 14.74 34.59 -9.91
C PRO A 770 14.89 33.32 -10.77
N ARG A 771 16.08 33.08 -11.36
CA ARG A 771 16.36 31.88 -12.17
C ARG A 771 16.55 30.61 -11.33
N LEU A 772 16.84 30.76 -10.03
CA LEU A 772 17.16 29.65 -9.12
C LEU A 772 18.35 28.81 -9.65
N GLY A 773 18.62 27.63 -9.10
CA GLY A 773 19.78 26.82 -9.51
C GLY A 773 21.11 27.35 -8.95
N ALA A 774 22.24 26.98 -9.52
CA ALA A 774 23.57 27.42 -9.09
C ALA A 774 24.51 27.64 -10.28
N ALA A 775 25.57 28.43 -10.08
CA ALA A 775 26.60 28.68 -11.08
C ALA A 775 28.01 28.59 -10.52
N VAL A 776 28.98 28.37 -11.40
CA VAL A 776 30.39 28.24 -11.08
C VAL A 776 31.27 28.73 -12.24
N ASP A 777 32.40 29.35 -11.89
CA ASP A 777 33.45 29.74 -12.82
C ASP A 777 34.69 28.88 -12.57
N PHE A 778 35.18 28.21 -13.62
CA PHE A 778 36.35 27.34 -13.49
C PHE A 778 37.20 27.30 -14.74
N ILE A 779 38.42 26.78 -14.58
CA ILE A 779 39.39 26.54 -15.65
C ILE A 779 39.97 25.14 -15.49
N VAL A 780 40.33 24.53 -16.62
CA VAL A 780 41.12 23.30 -16.69
C VAL A 780 42.51 23.73 -17.16
N ASP A 781 43.51 23.65 -16.29
CA ASP A 781 44.77 24.39 -16.46
C ASP A 781 45.60 23.93 -17.68
N ASP A 782 45.43 22.69 -18.14
CA ASP A 782 46.17 22.09 -19.26
C ASP A 782 45.33 21.89 -20.54
N GLU A 783 44.10 22.40 -20.59
CA GLU A 783 43.17 22.19 -21.71
C GLU A 783 42.76 23.50 -22.39
N ASN A 784 42.34 23.41 -23.65
CA ASN A 784 41.74 24.55 -24.34
C ASN A 784 40.31 24.78 -23.84
N MET A 785 40.06 25.92 -23.17
CA MET A 785 38.73 26.18 -22.60
C MET A 785 37.62 26.29 -23.64
N ARG A 786 37.94 26.51 -24.92
CA ARG A 786 36.95 26.42 -26.00
C ARG A 786 36.48 24.99 -26.22
N GLU A 787 37.39 24.03 -26.18
CA GLU A 787 37.07 22.61 -26.32
C GLU A 787 36.24 22.14 -25.12
N VAL A 788 36.61 22.57 -23.90
CA VAL A 788 35.83 22.31 -22.69
C VAL A 788 34.41 22.91 -22.80
N ALA A 789 34.28 24.17 -23.21
CA ALA A 789 32.98 24.82 -23.38
C ALA A 789 32.10 24.16 -24.44
N ASP A 790 32.69 23.82 -25.59
CA ASP A 790 31.97 23.14 -26.68
C ASP A 790 31.56 21.72 -26.23
N TRP A 791 32.42 20.98 -25.51
CA TRP A 791 32.09 19.67 -24.95
C TRP A 791 30.95 19.72 -23.92
N ILE A 792 30.98 20.67 -22.98
CA ILE A 792 29.89 20.88 -22.01
C ILE A 792 28.59 21.14 -22.76
N SER A 793 28.66 21.97 -23.82
CA SER A 793 27.51 22.34 -24.63
C SER A 793 26.84 21.14 -25.33
N GLU A 794 27.61 20.08 -25.59
CA GLU A 794 27.19 18.89 -26.32
C GLU A 794 26.85 17.69 -25.45
N ASN A 795 27.37 17.64 -24.21
CA ASN A 795 27.35 16.43 -23.38
C ASN A 795 26.68 16.62 -22.02
N THR A 796 26.44 17.85 -21.57
CA THR A 796 25.80 18.12 -20.27
C THR A 796 24.47 18.88 -20.42
N PRO A 797 23.56 18.77 -19.44
CA PRO A 797 22.44 19.69 -19.26
C PRO A 797 22.92 20.95 -18.51
N TYR A 798 22.78 22.13 -19.14
CA TYR A 798 23.16 23.41 -18.54
C TYR A 798 22.11 24.47 -18.86
N ASP A 799 21.97 25.47 -17.98
CA ASP A 799 21.10 26.61 -18.23
C ASP A 799 21.80 27.64 -19.14
N ARG A 800 22.96 28.14 -18.69
CA ARG A 800 23.76 29.12 -19.43
C ARG A 800 25.25 28.81 -19.35
N LEU A 801 25.93 29.02 -20.46
CA LEU A 801 27.37 28.91 -20.59
C LEU A 801 27.92 30.21 -21.19
N TYR A 802 28.80 30.89 -20.47
CA TYR A 802 29.52 32.07 -20.96
C TYR A 802 31.00 31.76 -21.14
N PHE A 803 31.47 31.99 -22.36
CA PHE A 803 32.85 31.79 -22.75
C PHE A 803 33.58 33.12 -22.88
N TYR A 804 34.73 33.25 -22.20
CA TYR A 804 35.48 34.52 -22.09
C TYR A 804 36.79 34.55 -22.88
N GLY A 805 37.26 33.41 -23.40
CA GLY A 805 38.52 33.24 -24.12
C GLY A 805 39.22 31.92 -23.78
N ASP A 806 40.10 31.45 -24.67
CA ASP A 806 40.65 30.08 -24.66
C ASP A 806 41.48 29.76 -23.40
N ASN A 807 42.04 30.77 -22.74
CA ASN A 807 42.85 30.65 -21.52
C ASN A 807 42.20 31.36 -20.31
N ARG A 808 40.87 31.50 -20.32
CA ARG A 808 40.11 32.16 -19.25
C ARG A 808 39.09 31.21 -18.64
N PRO A 809 38.72 31.40 -17.37
CA PRO A 809 37.65 30.63 -16.76
C PRO A 809 36.36 30.76 -17.56
N ILE A 810 35.62 29.67 -17.66
CA ILE A 810 34.27 29.65 -18.21
C ILE A 810 33.26 29.75 -17.08
N HIS A 811 32.14 30.41 -17.34
CA HIS A 811 31.00 30.41 -16.43
C HIS A 811 29.97 29.42 -16.92
N VAL A 812 29.52 28.53 -16.05
CA VAL A 812 28.42 27.61 -16.34
C VAL A 812 27.44 27.58 -15.18
N SER A 813 26.16 27.42 -15.52
CA SER A 813 25.07 27.35 -14.56
C SER A 813 24.17 26.15 -14.84
N PHE A 814 23.63 25.61 -13.77
CA PHE A 814 22.60 24.57 -13.78
C PHE A 814 21.38 25.11 -13.04
N GLY A 815 20.20 25.03 -13.66
CA GLY A 815 18.98 25.54 -13.07
C GLY A 815 17.74 24.96 -13.73
N PRO A 816 16.56 25.22 -13.14
CA PRO A 816 15.30 24.60 -13.58
C PRO A 816 14.90 24.97 -15.01
N GLU A 817 15.34 26.13 -15.53
CA GLU A 817 14.98 26.58 -16.88
C GLU A 817 15.68 25.80 -18.00
N GLN A 818 16.86 25.20 -17.75
CA GLN A 818 17.64 24.40 -18.71
C GLN A 818 17.71 25.01 -20.12
N LYS A 819 17.90 26.33 -20.24
CA LYS A 819 17.78 27.06 -21.52
C LYS A 819 18.83 26.68 -22.56
N ARG A 820 19.95 26.07 -22.15
CA ARG A 820 21.12 25.76 -22.99
C ARG A 820 21.61 26.98 -23.78
N GLU A 821 21.62 28.16 -23.16
CA GLU A 821 22.12 29.38 -23.80
C GLU A 821 23.65 29.42 -23.76
N TYR A 822 24.29 29.25 -24.91
CA TYR A 822 25.73 29.42 -25.07
C TYR A 822 26.06 30.79 -25.65
N VAL A 823 26.79 31.60 -24.88
CA VAL A 823 27.20 32.96 -25.25
C VAL A 823 28.72 33.10 -25.26
N ASP A 824 29.26 33.46 -26.42
CA ASP A 824 30.65 33.91 -26.58
C ASP A 824 30.74 35.40 -26.21
N LEU A 825 31.55 35.77 -25.23
CA LEU A 825 31.78 37.16 -24.86
C LEU A 825 33.03 37.70 -25.58
N VAL A 826 32.80 38.34 -26.73
CA VAL A 826 33.87 38.82 -27.62
C VAL A 826 34.26 40.26 -27.28
N ILE A 827 35.55 40.54 -27.20
CA ILE A 827 36.06 41.91 -27.07
C ILE A 827 36.12 42.51 -28.48
N THR A 828 35.35 43.56 -28.71
CA THR A 828 35.39 44.33 -29.97
C THR A 828 36.65 45.18 -30.06
N ASP A 829 37.01 45.62 -31.26
CA ASP A 829 38.16 46.51 -31.51
C ASP A 829 38.14 47.82 -30.68
N SER A 830 36.97 48.19 -30.16
CA SER A 830 36.76 49.33 -29.25
C SER A 830 37.08 49.03 -27.77
N GLY A 831 37.51 47.81 -27.44
CA GLY A 831 37.75 47.33 -26.08
C GLY A 831 36.48 46.99 -25.28
N ARG A 832 35.28 47.10 -25.89
CA ARG A 832 34.00 46.72 -25.27
C ARG A 832 33.69 45.24 -25.47
N GLN A 833 33.24 44.58 -24.42
CA GLN A 833 32.82 43.18 -24.42
C GLN A 833 31.35 43.08 -24.89
N VAL A 834 31.09 42.28 -25.92
CA VAL A 834 29.76 42.11 -26.52
C VAL A 834 29.36 40.63 -26.51
N PRO A 835 28.18 40.27 -26.00
CA PRO A 835 27.69 38.88 -26.01
C PRO A 835 27.22 38.48 -27.41
N ARG A 836 27.73 37.35 -27.91
CA ARG A 836 27.30 36.72 -29.17
C ARG A 836 26.73 35.34 -28.86
N LYS A 837 25.42 35.15 -29.10
CA LYS A 837 24.79 33.82 -28.96
C LYS A 837 25.36 32.89 -30.03
N ARG A 838 25.81 31.71 -29.61
CA ARG A 838 26.27 30.64 -30.51
C ARG A 838 25.10 29.71 -30.78
N GLN A 839 24.91 29.33 -32.04
CA GLN A 839 23.96 28.26 -32.36
C GLN A 839 24.61 26.93 -32.03
N VAL A 840 24.09 26.26 -30.99
CA VAL A 840 24.50 24.89 -30.64
C VAL A 840 23.89 23.96 -31.70
N PRO A 841 24.67 23.11 -32.39
CA PRO A 841 24.12 22.11 -33.29
C PRO A 841 23.22 21.16 -32.48
N ARG A 842 21.94 20.99 -32.87
CA ARG A 842 21.12 19.92 -32.32
C ARG A 842 21.73 18.59 -32.76
N LYS A 843 22.28 17.78 -31.83
CA LYS A 843 22.68 16.39 -32.12
C LYS A 843 21.46 15.67 -32.73
N ARG A 844 21.60 15.15 -33.95
CA ARG A 844 20.81 14.00 -34.42
C ARG A 844 21.09 12.87 -33.44
N GLN A 845 20.05 12.20 -32.93
CA GLN A 845 20.23 10.96 -32.17
C GLN A 845 21.05 9.99 -33.03
N VAL A 846 22.30 9.75 -32.62
CA VAL A 846 23.16 8.73 -33.21
C VAL A 846 22.85 7.45 -32.46
N ALA A 847 22.31 6.46 -33.17
CA ALA A 847 22.17 5.08 -32.72
C ALA A 847 23.53 4.59 -32.19
N LYS A 848 23.60 4.17 -30.93
CA LYS A 848 24.78 3.51 -30.37
C LYS A 848 24.72 2.04 -30.79
N ASN A 849 25.55 1.68 -31.76
CA ASN A 849 26.08 0.32 -31.84
C ASN A 849 27.18 0.20 -30.77
N VAL A 850 26.91 -0.54 -29.70
CA VAL A 850 27.71 -1.63 -29.08
C VAL A 850 26.86 -2.23 -27.97
#